data_AF-A0A956H5I8-F1
#
_entry.id   AF-A0A956H5I8-F1
#
_cell.length_a   1.000
_cell.length_b   1.000
_cell.length_c   1.000
_cell.angle_alpha   90.00
_cell.angle_beta   90.00
_cell.angle_gamma   90.00
#
_symmetry.space_group_name_H-M   'P 1'
#
loop_
_entity.id
_entity.type
_entity.pdbx_description
1 polymer ?
#
loop_
_entity_poly.entity_id
_entity_poly.type
_entity_poly.pdbx_seq_one_letter_code
_entity_poly.pdbx_strand_id
1 'polypeptide(L)'
;MLVASTIHAAPAETPPETSAQPAPKATVGMDQIGPDWNPERALWADADARMRVRGDRPEGASIHVAYATPDRRWDEALRHELALFESTAFPEGQAPRKTIVDEPPEEWMRKLKLPELSVRWSDATITYLRYFRDDPKGKALIRGWIRRMGRYEGRLRAILREVGVPEDLVFVAMAESGFIPQRRSKVGAAGMWQFMEPTGRVYGLGSEYWIDDRLDFEKASYAAATYLADLEARFGTWELALAAYNGGYGLVVQSIRANNTNNFWALTEIENGLPRQTANYVPKFLAAAIVGHNREVFTVDGKAEANLELIEVKVAAGTRLEDLAKAIDADEDLIAEINANYLRGRVPPEGGPAPVRIPRDKHERFATLGGELRSDEQRWTIHQVALGEDLERIAAAYGITEKQLRSINGIHDSGEVKGGVKLVVPAGNPSANNQTPAPTVAPLVAVPPLTVPAGKRLLFFRVTRASSSAAIATGFSVAWEQIVAWNDLDPHARLVDGQILQILVATDFDPAAAGLAAYELSEVRHVIRGTTAHLDAVLETLEYLATQTSVWLEITTLLIPGHNDGDAEIRAQCEWILEHLGPTVPLHFSAFHPDFKMLDVPATPPATLSRARRIAKDTGLAHVYTGNVHDIAGDTTACASCG
;
A
#
# COMPACT_ATOMS: atom_id res chain seq x y z
N MET A 1 11.27 32.25 31.97
CA MET A 1 10.19 32.00 30.98
C MET A 1 10.28 30.53 30.59
N LEU A 2 9.24 29.74 30.82
CA LEU A 2 9.22 28.29 30.57
C LEU A 2 9.59 27.96 29.11
N VAL A 3 10.84 27.58 28.82
CA VAL A 3 11.28 27.22 27.45
C VAL A 3 11.80 25.78 27.37
N ALA A 4 11.65 24.97 28.41
CA ALA A 4 12.12 23.59 28.37
C ALA A 4 11.11 22.63 28.99
N SER A 5 9.86 22.74 28.55
CA SER A 5 8.81 21.80 28.91
C SER A 5 8.42 20.95 27.72
N THR A 6 8.68 19.65 27.80
CA THR A 6 8.26 18.66 26.79
C THR A 6 6.88 18.12 27.20
N ILE A 7 5.92 18.19 26.28
CA ILE A 7 4.56 17.67 26.48
C ILE A 7 4.51 16.25 25.90
N HIS A 8 4.05 15.27 26.68
CA HIS A 8 3.77 13.93 26.18
C HIS A 8 2.26 13.74 26.17
N ALA A 9 1.70 13.52 24.98
CA ALA A 9 0.29 13.18 24.77
C ALA A 9 0.25 11.95 23.85
N ALA A 10 -0.27 10.83 24.35
CA ALA A 10 -0.29 9.57 23.63
C ALA A 10 -1.74 9.11 23.37
N PRO A 11 -2.17 8.97 22.09
CA PRO A 11 -3.27 8.08 21.72
C PRO A 11 -2.77 6.62 21.64
N ALA A 12 -3.66 5.65 21.85
CA ALA A 12 -3.33 4.22 21.85
C ALA A 12 -2.70 3.77 20.51
N GLU A 13 -1.52 3.14 20.57
CA GLU A 13 -0.65 2.84 19.42
C GLU A 13 -1.09 1.63 18.56
N THR A 14 -0.77 1.68 17.26
CA THR A 14 -0.69 0.54 16.32
C THR A 14 0.61 0.63 15.50
N PRO A 15 1.18 -0.51 15.02
CA PRO A 15 2.58 -0.59 14.58
C PRO A 15 2.83 -0.18 13.10
N PRO A 16 4.10 0.10 12.72
CA PRO A 16 4.45 0.69 11.42
C PRO A 16 4.71 -0.32 10.29
N GLU A 17 4.37 0.07 9.05
CA GLU A 17 4.76 -0.60 7.79
C GLU A 17 5.81 0.23 7.02
N THR A 18 6.73 -0.46 6.36
CA THR A 18 7.90 0.06 5.66
C THR A 18 7.60 0.52 4.22
N SER A 19 8.14 1.69 3.84
CA SER A 19 7.93 2.31 2.51
C SER A 19 9.08 2.05 1.53
N ALA A 20 8.75 1.70 0.29
CA ALA A 20 9.66 1.77 -0.86
C ALA A 20 9.21 2.87 -1.86
N GLN A 21 10.16 3.61 -2.42
CA GLN A 21 9.96 4.75 -3.34
C GLN A 21 9.71 4.30 -4.80
N PRO A 22 8.95 5.05 -5.63
CA PRO A 22 8.88 4.82 -7.07
C PRO A 22 9.77 5.78 -7.90
N ALA A 23 10.40 5.23 -8.93
CA ALA A 23 11.17 5.91 -9.98
C ALA A 23 10.24 6.41 -11.15
N PRO A 24 10.71 7.34 -12.02
CA PRO A 24 9.84 8.08 -12.94
C PRO A 24 9.37 7.30 -14.17
N LYS A 25 8.20 7.71 -14.69
CA LYS A 25 7.46 7.11 -15.81
C LYS A 25 8.14 7.38 -17.16
N ALA A 26 8.38 6.33 -17.93
CA ALA A 26 8.51 6.41 -19.39
C ALA A 26 7.17 6.02 -20.03
N THR A 27 6.48 6.99 -20.63
CA THR A 27 5.29 6.78 -21.46
C THR A 27 5.73 6.28 -22.84
N VAL A 28 5.80 4.95 -22.99
CA VAL A 28 5.73 4.30 -24.30
C VAL A 28 4.25 3.93 -24.50
N GLY A 29 3.70 4.26 -25.67
CA GLY A 29 2.28 4.04 -26.00
C GLY A 29 1.83 2.64 -25.58
N MET A 30 0.81 2.57 -24.73
CA MET A 30 0.31 1.31 -24.19
C MET A 30 -0.34 0.52 -25.33
N ASP A 31 0.29 -0.59 -25.73
CA ASP A 31 -0.26 -1.53 -26.70
C ASP A 31 -1.60 -2.11 -26.18
N GLN A 32 -2.59 -2.17 -27.06
CA GLN A 32 -3.99 -2.46 -26.72
C GLN A 32 -4.16 -3.90 -26.21
N ILE A 33 -4.44 -4.08 -24.91
CA ILE A 33 -5.05 -5.31 -24.39
C ILE A 33 -6.57 -5.22 -24.55
N GLY A 34 -7.18 -6.26 -25.09
CA GLY A 34 -8.64 -6.40 -25.17
C GLY A 34 -9.06 -7.24 -26.39
N PRO A 35 -10.33 -7.18 -26.80
CA PRO A 35 -10.82 -7.86 -28.00
C PRO A 35 -10.09 -7.44 -29.30
N ASP A 36 -9.39 -6.30 -29.30
CA ASP A 36 -8.56 -5.81 -30.41
C ASP A 36 -7.07 -6.24 -30.29
N TRP A 37 -6.77 -7.26 -29.48
CA TRP A 37 -5.41 -7.77 -29.29
C TRP A 37 -4.77 -8.21 -30.62
N ASN A 38 -3.53 -7.77 -30.86
CA ASN A 38 -2.77 -8.11 -32.07
C ASN A 38 -1.47 -8.87 -31.70
N PRO A 39 -1.32 -10.14 -32.13
CA PRO A 39 -0.13 -10.94 -31.84
C PRO A 39 1.16 -10.33 -32.40
N GLU A 40 1.10 -9.67 -33.56
CA GLU A 40 2.27 -9.08 -34.22
C GLU A 40 2.81 -7.82 -33.52
N ARG A 41 1.99 -7.22 -32.64
CA ARG A 41 2.36 -6.05 -31.83
C ARG A 41 2.65 -6.40 -30.37
N ALA A 42 2.54 -7.67 -29.98
CA ALA A 42 2.77 -8.08 -28.61
C ALA A 42 4.24 -7.86 -28.20
N LEU A 43 4.48 -7.49 -26.94
CA LEU A 43 5.82 -7.27 -26.37
C LEU A 43 6.81 -8.43 -26.59
N TRP A 44 6.32 -9.66 -26.72
CA TRP A 44 7.14 -10.83 -26.99
C TRP A 44 7.39 -11.09 -28.48
N ALA A 45 6.66 -10.46 -29.40
CA ALA A 45 6.89 -10.61 -30.84
C ALA A 45 8.14 -9.84 -31.31
N ASP A 46 8.48 -8.73 -30.65
CA ASP A 46 9.69 -7.96 -30.90
C ASP A 46 10.86 -8.43 -30.01
N ALA A 47 11.94 -8.92 -30.63
CA ALA A 47 13.14 -9.39 -29.95
C ALA A 47 13.83 -8.30 -29.10
N ASP A 48 13.74 -7.02 -29.49
CA ASP A 48 14.31 -5.90 -28.74
C ASP A 48 13.44 -5.51 -27.54
N ALA A 49 12.11 -5.67 -27.66
CA ALA A 49 11.18 -5.46 -26.56
C ALA A 49 11.32 -6.54 -25.47
N ARG A 50 11.69 -7.78 -25.84
CA ARG A 50 12.03 -8.85 -24.88
C ARG A 50 13.16 -8.43 -23.92
N MET A 51 14.08 -7.57 -24.35
CA MET A 51 15.16 -7.08 -23.50
C MET A 51 14.75 -5.94 -22.55
N ARG A 52 13.62 -5.28 -22.81
CA ARG A 52 13.07 -4.17 -22.01
C ARG A 52 12.27 -4.64 -20.79
N VAL A 53 11.72 -5.86 -20.82
CA VAL A 53 11.10 -6.50 -19.64
C VAL A 53 12.21 -7.04 -18.72
N ARG A 54 12.97 -6.10 -18.17
CA ARG A 54 13.98 -6.30 -17.13
C ARG A 54 13.63 -5.34 -16.01
N GLY A 55 13.47 -5.88 -14.80
CA GLY A 55 13.67 -5.06 -13.61
C GLY A 55 15.00 -4.33 -13.74
N ASP A 56 14.92 -3.01 -13.70
CA ASP A 56 15.95 -1.98 -13.73
C ASP A 56 17.41 -2.48 -13.77
N ARG A 57 18.10 -2.26 -14.89
CA ARG A 57 19.56 -2.34 -14.99
C ARG A 57 20.11 -0.98 -15.47
N PRO A 58 21.15 -0.41 -14.83
CA PRO A 58 21.78 0.81 -15.31
C PRO A 58 22.45 0.62 -16.69
N GLU A 59 22.44 1.66 -17.51
CA GLU A 59 23.25 1.74 -18.74
C GLU A 59 24.74 1.63 -18.39
N GLY A 60 25.48 0.76 -19.10
CA GLY A 60 26.94 0.60 -18.96
C GLY A 60 27.42 -0.63 -18.18
N ALA A 61 26.53 -1.47 -17.65
CA ALA A 61 26.94 -2.69 -16.95
C ALA A 61 27.30 -3.84 -17.91
N SER A 62 28.60 -4.04 -18.16
CA SER A 62 29.18 -5.21 -18.84
C SER A 62 28.77 -6.54 -18.17
N ILE A 63 28.59 -7.60 -18.96
CA ILE A 63 28.33 -8.97 -18.48
C ILE A 63 29.57 -9.63 -17.84
N HIS A 64 30.73 -8.97 -17.94
CA HIS A 64 32.02 -9.47 -17.48
C HIS A 64 32.59 -8.57 -16.40
N VAL A 65 32.09 -8.71 -15.17
CA VAL A 65 32.99 -8.64 -14.02
C VAL A 65 33.15 -10.08 -13.58
N ALA A 66 34.31 -10.65 -13.89
CA ALA A 66 34.69 -11.97 -13.41
C ALA A 66 34.52 -11.98 -11.89
N TYR A 67 33.56 -12.77 -11.40
CA TYR A 67 33.58 -13.18 -10.01
C TYR A 67 34.87 -13.97 -9.83
N ALA A 68 35.89 -13.33 -9.26
CA ALA A 68 36.90 -14.08 -8.54
C ALA A 68 36.12 -14.85 -7.46
N THR A 69 36.04 -16.17 -7.62
CA THR A 69 35.56 -17.05 -6.55
C THR A 69 36.27 -16.63 -5.27
N PRO A 70 35.55 -16.36 -4.16
CA PRO A 70 36.21 -16.16 -2.89
C PRO A 70 37.10 -17.37 -2.64
N ASP A 71 38.33 -17.15 -2.18
CA ASP A 71 39.22 -18.23 -1.78
C ASP A 71 38.58 -18.97 -0.60
N ARG A 72 37.85 -20.03 -0.95
CA ARG A 72 37.13 -20.92 -0.03
C ARG A 72 38.03 -22.14 0.24
N ARG A 73 39.21 -21.88 0.79
CA ARG A 73 39.98 -22.87 1.55
C ARG A 73 39.26 -23.16 2.88
N TRP A 74 38.09 -23.78 2.81
CA TRP A 74 37.46 -24.40 3.97
C TRP A 74 38.07 -25.78 4.18
N ASP A 75 38.39 -26.05 5.45
CA ASP A 75 38.82 -27.28 6.10
C ASP A 75 38.95 -28.54 5.23
N GLU A 76 40.17 -29.09 5.15
CA GLU A 76 40.49 -30.35 4.48
C GLU A 76 39.62 -31.52 5.01
N ALA A 77 39.21 -31.48 6.28
CA ALA A 77 38.36 -32.49 6.89
C ALA A 77 36.94 -32.52 6.30
N LEU A 78 36.34 -31.34 6.08
CA LEU A 78 35.02 -31.22 5.45
C LEU A 78 35.04 -31.67 3.98
N ARG A 79 36.15 -31.43 3.27
CA ARG A 79 36.33 -31.96 1.91
C ARG A 79 36.45 -33.48 1.89
N HIS A 80 37.16 -34.05 2.87
CA HIS A 80 37.27 -35.50 2.99
C HIS A 80 35.93 -36.16 3.33
N GLU A 81 35.17 -35.57 4.27
CA GLU A 81 33.81 -36.03 4.59
C GLU A 81 32.86 -35.89 3.40
N LEU A 82 32.92 -34.78 2.66
CA LEU A 82 32.12 -34.60 1.45
C LEU A 82 32.51 -35.59 0.36
N ALA A 83 33.81 -35.84 0.13
CA ALA A 83 34.28 -36.82 -0.84
C ALA A 83 33.88 -38.27 -0.44
N LEU A 84 33.91 -38.60 0.86
CA LEU A 84 33.40 -39.86 1.38
C LEU A 84 31.89 -39.98 1.16
N PHE A 85 31.12 -38.92 1.46
CA PHE A 85 29.70 -38.87 1.18
C PHE A 85 29.41 -39.01 -0.33
N GLU A 86 30.13 -38.29 -1.20
CA GLU A 86 29.96 -38.36 -2.64
C GLU A 86 30.29 -39.76 -3.18
N SER A 87 31.37 -40.39 -2.71
CA SER A 87 31.76 -41.75 -3.12
C SER A 87 30.77 -42.84 -2.64
N THR A 88 30.04 -42.58 -1.56
CA THR A 88 29.05 -43.52 -1.01
C THR A 88 27.64 -43.27 -1.57
N ALA A 89 27.26 -42.01 -1.76
CA ALA A 89 25.97 -41.61 -2.31
C ALA A 89 25.91 -41.69 -3.84
N PHE A 90 27.04 -41.55 -4.54
CA PHE A 90 27.16 -41.56 -5.99
C PHE A 90 28.35 -42.43 -6.44
N PRO A 91 28.28 -43.77 -6.31
CA PRO A 91 29.35 -44.67 -6.71
C PRO A 91 29.75 -44.51 -8.18
N GLU A 92 31.05 -44.57 -8.47
CA GLU A 92 31.60 -44.47 -9.83
C GLU A 92 30.92 -45.47 -10.78
N GLY A 93 30.48 -44.98 -11.94
CA GLY A 93 29.83 -45.79 -12.98
C GLY A 93 28.31 -45.90 -12.88
N GLN A 94 27.69 -45.31 -11.85
CA GLN A 94 26.23 -45.21 -11.78
C GLN A 94 25.72 -44.15 -12.76
N ALA A 95 24.75 -44.49 -13.61
CA ALA A 95 24.11 -43.52 -14.49
C ALA A 95 23.47 -42.39 -13.65
N PRO A 96 23.54 -41.12 -14.10
CA PRO A 96 22.91 -40.03 -13.37
C PRO A 96 21.42 -40.35 -13.15
N ARG A 97 20.95 -40.09 -11.93
CA ARG A 97 19.54 -40.28 -11.58
C ARG A 97 18.68 -39.56 -12.60
N LYS A 98 17.75 -40.28 -13.24
CA LYS A 98 16.78 -39.65 -14.12
C LYS A 98 15.84 -38.80 -13.28
N THR A 99 15.94 -37.49 -13.43
CA THR A 99 15.01 -36.51 -12.82
C THR A 99 13.72 -36.36 -13.62
N ILE A 100 13.69 -36.92 -14.83
CA ILE A 100 12.53 -36.94 -15.73
C ILE A 100 11.89 -38.33 -15.68
N VAL A 101 10.69 -38.40 -15.10
CA VAL A 101 9.87 -39.60 -15.00
C VAL A 101 8.57 -39.38 -15.78
N ASP A 102 8.42 -40.13 -16.87
CA ASP A 102 7.26 -40.00 -17.79
C ASP A 102 6.17 -41.03 -17.56
N GLU A 103 6.49 -42.05 -16.75
CA GLU A 103 5.53 -43.08 -16.41
C GLU A 103 4.85 -42.85 -15.07
N PRO A 104 3.51 -42.93 -15.00
CA PRO A 104 2.81 -42.93 -13.73
C PRO A 104 3.14 -44.17 -12.90
N PRO A 105 3.28 -44.02 -11.58
CA PRO A 105 3.64 -45.13 -10.69
C PRO A 105 2.47 -46.09 -10.43
N GLU A 106 1.22 -45.64 -10.56
CA GLU A 106 0.03 -46.41 -10.20
C GLU A 106 -0.89 -46.66 -11.40
N GLU A 107 -1.54 -47.83 -11.43
CA GLU A 107 -2.38 -48.27 -12.56
C GLU A 107 -3.56 -47.34 -12.85
N TRP A 108 -4.16 -46.73 -11.82
CA TRP A 108 -5.26 -45.79 -12.02
C TRP A 108 -4.80 -44.49 -12.69
N MET A 109 -3.54 -44.08 -12.47
CA MET A 109 -2.96 -42.88 -13.08
C MET A 109 -2.65 -43.09 -14.56
N ARG A 110 -2.34 -44.34 -14.98
CA ARG A 110 -2.15 -44.74 -16.39
C ARG A 110 -3.38 -44.50 -17.27
N LYS A 111 -4.56 -44.43 -16.65
CA LYS A 111 -5.86 -44.25 -17.34
C LYS A 111 -6.32 -42.80 -17.40
N LEU A 112 -5.57 -41.87 -16.79
CA LEU A 112 -5.95 -40.46 -16.75
C LEU A 112 -5.69 -39.79 -18.10
N LYS A 113 -6.63 -38.95 -18.52
CA LYS A 113 -6.42 -38.01 -19.62
C LYS A 113 -5.43 -36.93 -19.18
N LEU A 114 -4.32 -36.79 -19.88
CA LEU A 114 -3.30 -35.80 -19.59
C LEU A 114 -3.62 -34.45 -20.26
N PRO A 115 -3.18 -33.31 -19.67
CA PRO A 115 -3.26 -32.01 -20.29
C PRO A 115 -2.37 -31.89 -21.54
N GLU A 116 -2.53 -30.79 -22.29
CA GLU A 116 -1.69 -30.45 -23.46
C GLU A 116 -0.22 -30.22 -23.07
N LEU A 117 0.03 -29.81 -21.83
CA LEU A 117 1.36 -29.62 -21.28
C LEU A 117 2.01 -30.96 -20.92
N SER A 118 3.32 -31.05 -21.11
CA SER A 118 4.09 -32.24 -20.70
C SER A 118 3.94 -32.49 -19.20
N VAL A 119 3.47 -33.68 -18.84
CA VAL A 119 3.34 -34.11 -17.44
C VAL A 119 4.57 -34.91 -17.04
N ARG A 120 5.22 -34.51 -15.95
CA ARG A 120 6.22 -35.34 -15.27
C ARG A 120 5.67 -35.85 -13.94
N TRP A 121 5.88 -37.13 -13.66
CA TRP A 121 5.37 -37.80 -12.46
C TRP A 121 6.34 -37.65 -11.29
N SER A 122 6.42 -36.44 -10.75
CA SER A 122 7.17 -36.18 -9.52
C SER A 122 6.38 -36.59 -8.27
N ASP A 123 7.08 -36.87 -7.17
CA ASP A 123 6.47 -37.20 -5.87
C ASP A 123 5.49 -36.09 -5.41
N ALA A 124 5.80 -34.83 -5.70
CA ALA A 124 4.92 -33.70 -5.41
C ALA A 124 3.62 -33.76 -6.23
N THR A 125 3.70 -34.06 -7.54
CA THR A 125 2.51 -34.18 -8.41
C THR A 125 1.62 -35.32 -7.95
N ILE A 126 2.22 -36.48 -7.67
CA ILE A 126 1.54 -37.67 -7.14
C ILE A 126 0.84 -37.35 -5.81
N THR A 127 1.53 -36.64 -4.92
CA THR A 127 0.98 -36.24 -3.62
C THR A 127 -0.24 -35.34 -3.80
N TYR A 128 -0.20 -34.37 -4.71
CA TYR A 128 -1.35 -33.52 -4.99
C TYR A 128 -2.51 -34.30 -5.62
N LEU A 129 -2.25 -35.25 -6.52
CA LEU A 129 -3.29 -36.11 -7.09
C LEU A 129 -3.98 -36.94 -6.01
N ARG A 130 -3.23 -37.58 -5.11
CA ARG A 130 -3.79 -38.31 -3.95
C ARG A 130 -4.55 -37.37 -3.02
N TYR A 131 -4.01 -36.17 -2.76
CA TYR A 131 -4.71 -35.16 -1.97
C TYR A 131 -6.08 -34.79 -2.56
N PHE A 132 -6.17 -34.56 -3.87
CA PHE A 132 -7.44 -34.26 -4.51
C PHE A 132 -8.38 -35.47 -4.63
N ARG A 133 -7.84 -36.70 -4.64
CA ARG A 133 -8.62 -37.94 -4.76
C ARG A 133 -9.09 -38.54 -3.44
N ASP A 134 -8.34 -38.37 -2.36
CA ASP A 134 -8.51 -39.14 -1.14
C ASP A 134 -8.77 -38.25 0.09
N ASP A 135 -8.16 -37.06 0.15
CA ASP A 135 -8.32 -36.14 1.27
C ASP A 135 -9.65 -35.34 1.17
N PRO A 136 -10.50 -35.33 2.21
CA PRO A 136 -11.77 -34.61 2.18
C PRO A 136 -11.64 -33.10 1.94
N LYS A 137 -10.57 -32.46 2.46
CA LYS A 137 -10.32 -31.02 2.25
C LYS A 137 -9.87 -30.77 0.82
N GLY A 138 -9.00 -31.63 0.29
CA GLY A 138 -8.55 -31.57 -1.10
C GLY A 138 -9.71 -31.68 -2.08
N LYS A 139 -10.60 -32.65 -1.86
CA LYS A 139 -11.84 -32.81 -2.63
C LYS A 139 -12.74 -31.59 -2.58
N ALA A 140 -13.00 -31.07 -1.38
CA ALA A 140 -13.87 -29.92 -1.20
C ALA A 140 -13.32 -28.67 -1.91
N LEU A 141 -12.00 -28.46 -1.81
CA LEU A 141 -11.29 -27.35 -2.46
C LEU A 141 -11.42 -27.42 -3.98
N ILE A 142 -11.01 -28.54 -4.59
CA ILE A 142 -10.99 -28.67 -6.06
C ILE A 142 -12.41 -28.70 -6.65
N ARG A 143 -13.39 -29.26 -5.93
CA ARG A 143 -14.81 -29.18 -6.31
C ARG A 143 -15.32 -27.74 -6.33
N GLY A 144 -14.95 -26.94 -5.32
CA GLY A 144 -15.29 -25.51 -5.29
C GLY A 144 -14.67 -24.75 -6.46
N TRP A 145 -13.44 -25.07 -6.83
CA TRP A 145 -12.75 -24.49 -7.98
C TRP A 145 -13.39 -24.88 -9.31
N ILE A 146 -13.67 -26.17 -9.53
CA ILE A 146 -14.34 -26.67 -10.75
C ILE A 146 -15.73 -26.06 -10.89
N ARG A 147 -16.47 -25.89 -9.80
CA ARG A 147 -17.77 -25.23 -9.84
C ARG A 147 -17.68 -23.83 -10.41
N ARG A 148 -16.77 -22.99 -9.90
CA ARG A 148 -16.57 -21.60 -10.35
C ARG A 148 -15.94 -21.50 -11.73
N MET A 149 -15.06 -22.45 -12.07
CA MET A 149 -14.44 -22.56 -13.39
C MET A 149 -15.52 -22.55 -14.49
N GLY A 150 -16.67 -23.21 -14.27
CA GLY A 150 -17.77 -23.26 -15.23
C GLY A 150 -18.25 -21.91 -15.77
N ARG A 151 -18.22 -20.83 -14.95
CA ARG A 151 -18.62 -19.47 -15.37
C ARG A 151 -17.71 -18.86 -16.43
N TYR A 152 -16.42 -19.18 -16.36
CA TYR A 152 -15.34 -18.45 -17.04
C TYR A 152 -14.57 -19.30 -18.06
N GLU A 153 -14.61 -20.63 -17.93
CA GLU A 153 -13.80 -21.58 -18.70
C GLU A 153 -13.93 -21.35 -20.21
N GLY A 154 -15.14 -21.17 -20.72
CA GLY A 154 -15.39 -20.97 -22.15
C GLY A 154 -14.66 -19.74 -22.70
N ARG A 155 -14.79 -18.59 -22.03
CA ARG A 155 -14.15 -17.34 -22.48
C ARG A 155 -12.64 -17.37 -22.27
N LEU A 156 -12.15 -17.85 -21.12
CA LEU A 156 -10.71 -17.90 -20.82
C LEU A 156 -9.96 -18.82 -21.77
N ARG A 157 -10.49 -20.00 -22.09
CA ARG A 157 -9.89 -20.90 -23.07
C ARG A 157 -9.86 -20.30 -24.48
N ALA A 158 -10.93 -19.58 -24.87
CA ALA A 158 -10.94 -18.84 -26.14
C ALA A 158 -9.81 -17.80 -26.20
N ILE A 159 -9.61 -17.02 -25.13
CA ILE A 159 -8.52 -16.03 -25.03
C ILE A 159 -7.14 -16.72 -25.14
N LEU A 160 -6.92 -17.83 -24.43
CA LEU A 160 -5.65 -18.58 -24.52
C LEU A 160 -5.37 -19.05 -25.94
N ARG A 161 -6.40 -19.56 -26.63
CA ARG A 161 -6.32 -19.97 -28.03
C ARG A 161 -6.05 -18.81 -28.98
N GLU A 162 -6.71 -17.67 -28.79
CA GLU A 162 -6.50 -16.44 -29.56
C GLU A 162 -5.03 -15.98 -29.45
N VAL A 163 -4.45 -16.06 -28.25
CA VAL A 163 -3.05 -15.70 -28.01
C VAL A 163 -2.05 -16.75 -28.52
N GLY A 164 -2.51 -17.98 -28.75
CA GLY A 164 -1.68 -19.08 -29.27
C GLY A 164 -0.94 -19.87 -28.19
N VAL A 165 -1.44 -19.86 -26.95
CA VAL A 165 -0.89 -20.65 -25.84
C VAL A 165 -1.82 -21.82 -25.47
N PRO A 166 -1.33 -22.89 -24.82
CA PRO A 166 -2.16 -24.04 -24.43
C PRO A 166 -3.37 -23.65 -23.59
N GLU A 167 -4.53 -24.23 -23.91
CA GLU A 167 -5.79 -23.89 -23.22
C GLU A 167 -5.78 -24.33 -21.76
N ASP A 168 -4.95 -25.33 -21.41
CA ASP A 168 -4.79 -25.83 -20.05
C ASP A 168 -4.07 -24.85 -19.12
N LEU A 169 -3.50 -23.76 -19.65
CA LEU A 169 -3.04 -22.65 -18.80
C LEU A 169 -4.19 -21.97 -18.05
N VAL A 170 -5.45 -22.24 -18.38
CA VAL A 170 -6.62 -21.81 -17.58
C VAL A 170 -6.54 -22.30 -16.13
N PHE A 171 -5.83 -23.41 -15.86
CA PHE A 171 -5.63 -23.92 -14.50
C PHE A 171 -4.65 -23.06 -13.67
N VAL A 172 -3.94 -22.09 -14.27
CA VAL A 172 -3.19 -21.07 -13.53
C VAL A 172 -4.17 -20.19 -12.75
N ALA A 173 -5.24 -19.68 -13.39
CA ALA A 173 -6.30 -18.93 -12.71
C ALA A 173 -6.93 -19.73 -11.55
N MET A 174 -7.02 -21.05 -11.71
CA MET A 174 -7.45 -21.96 -10.64
C MET A 174 -6.46 -21.98 -9.47
N ALA A 175 -5.17 -22.17 -9.76
CA ALA A 175 -4.12 -22.27 -8.75
C ALA A 175 -3.89 -20.96 -8.00
N GLU A 176 -4.08 -19.82 -8.68
CA GLU A 176 -3.87 -18.46 -8.18
C GLU A 176 -5.04 -17.93 -7.34
N SER A 177 -6.25 -17.96 -7.87
CA SER A 177 -7.42 -17.37 -7.21
C SER A 177 -8.58 -18.33 -6.99
N GLY A 178 -8.55 -19.47 -7.67
CA GLY A 178 -9.68 -20.37 -7.79
C GLY A 178 -10.83 -19.76 -8.60
N PHE A 179 -10.54 -18.94 -9.62
CA PHE A 179 -11.50 -18.19 -10.44
C PHE A 179 -12.27 -17.09 -9.70
N ILE A 180 -11.59 -16.30 -8.85
CA ILE A 180 -12.21 -15.16 -8.16
C ILE A 180 -11.61 -13.85 -8.72
N PRO A 181 -12.34 -13.10 -9.56
CA PRO A 181 -11.85 -11.84 -10.14
C PRO A 181 -11.39 -10.81 -9.10
N GLN A 182 -12.14 -10.65 -8.01
CA GLN A 182 -11.93 -9.63 -6.98
C GLN A 182 -10.84 -9.99 -5.95
N ARG A 183 -10.14 -11.13 -6.09
CA ARG A 183 -9.19 -11.60 -5.06
C ARG A 183 -7.96 -10.69 -4.98
N ARG A 184 -7.60 -10.27 -3.77
CA ARG A 184 -6.33 -9.60 -3.45
C ARG A 184 -5.53 -10.39 -2.41
N SER A 185 -4.22 -10.45 -2.60
CA SER A 185 -3.29 -11.04 -1.63
C SER A 185 -2.79 -9.99 -0.64
N LYS A 186 -2.24 -10.44 0.49
CA LYS A 186 -1.62 -9.55 1.50
C LYS A 186 -0.42 -8.77 0.97
N VAL A 187 0.24 -9.29 -0.06
CA VAL A 187 1.46 -8.71 -0.65
C VAL A 187 1.19 -7.88 -1.92
N GLY A 188 -0.09 -7.66 -2.26
CA GLY A 188 -0.48 -6.74 -3.34
C GLY A 188 -0.81 -7.36 -4.70
N ALA A 189 -0.68 -8.68 -4.85
CA ALA A 189 -1.19 -9.40 -6.02
C ALA A 189 -2.71 -9.29 -6.11
N ALA A 190 -3.26 -9.04 -7.31
CA ALA A 190 -4.68 -8.78 -7.52
C ALA A 190 -5.22 -9.55 -8.73
N GLY A 191 -6.49 -9.91 -8.69
CA GLY A 191 -7.20 -10.44 -9.85
C GLY A 191 -7.33 -11.95 -9.88
N MET A 192 -8.08 -12.44 -10.87
CA MET A 192 -8.20 -13.87 -11.14
C MET A 192 -6.83 -14.55 -11.38
N TRP A 193 -5.90 -13.80 -11.97
CA TRP A 193 -4.55 -14.24 -12.35
C TRP A 193 -3.45 -13.78 -11.36
N GLN A 194 -3.83 -13.12 -10.26
CA GLN A 194 -2.92 -12.64 -9.20
C GLN A 194 -1.72 -11.84 -9.71
N PHE A 195 -1.96 -10.82 -10.54
CA PHE A 195 -0.92 -9.92 -11.01
C PHE A 195 -0.41 -8.99 -9.91
N MET A 196 0.91 -8.92 -9.76
CA MET A 196 1.58 -7.79 -9.12
C MET A 196 1.43 -6.53 -9.98
N GLU A 197 1.23 -5.36 -9.37
CA GLU A 197 0.99 -4.10 -10.13
C GLU A 197 2.09 -3.79 -11.15
N PRO A 198 3.40 -3.87 -10.83
CA PRO A 198 4.45 -3.57 -11.80
C PRO A 198 4.41 -4.50 -13.01
N THR A 199 4.22 -5.81 -12.78
CA THR A 199 4.12 -6.80 -13.85
C THR A 199 2.86 -6.59 -14.69
N GLY A 200 1.71 -6.37 -14.05
CA GLY A 200 0.46 -6.10 -14.75
C GLY A 200 0.59 -4.89 -15.68
N ARG A 201 1.23 -3.82 -15.21
CA ARG A 201 1.47 -2.60 -16.01
C ARG A 201 2.33 -2.85 -17.24
N VAL A 202 3.38 -3.68 -17.12
CA VAL A 202 4.21 -4.07 -18.28
C VAL A 202 3.37 -4.73 -19.35
N TYR A 203 2.42 -5.56 -18.95
CA TYR A 203 1.54 -6.25 -19.89
C TYR A 203 0.33 -5.43 -20.33
N GLY A 204 0.18 -4.19 -19.85
CA GLY A 204 -0.85 -3.21 -20.25
C GLY A 204 -2.03 -3.07 -19.28
N LEU A 205 -1.99 -3.67 -18.09
CA LEU A 205 -3.03 -3.53 -17.07
C LEU A 205 -2.85 -2.21 -16.32
N GLY A 206 -3.80 -1.29 -16.49
CA GLY A 206 -3.85 -0.05 -15.74
C GLY A 206 -4.28 -0.27 -14.28
N SER A 207 -3.66 0.48 -13.36
CA SER A 207 -4.09 0.57 -11.97
C SER A 207 -4.14 2.03 -11.58
N GLU A 208 -5.35 2.57 -11.57
CA GLU A 208 -5.66 3.95 -11.25
C GLU A 208 -6.57 4.03 -10.02
N TYR A 209 -6.96 5.25 -9.64
CA TYR A 209 -7.80 5.45 -8.48
C TYR A 209 -9.17 4.77 -8.63
N TRP A 210 -9.81 4.83 -9.80
CA TRP A 210 -11.16 4.27 -10.02
C TRP A 210 -11.17 2.88 -10.66
N ILE A 211 -10.11 2.50 -11.37
CA ILE A 211 -10.05 1.25 -12.15
C ILE A 211 -8.77 0.49 -11.80
N ASP A 212 -8.91 -0.81 -11.55
CA ASP A 212 -7.79 -1.75 -11.49
C ASP A 212 -8.03 -2.88 -12.49
N ASP A 213 -7.42 -2.77 -13.67
CA ASP A 213 -7.60 -3.72 -14.78
C ASP A 213 -7.12 -5.14 -14.43
N ARG A 214 -6.34 -5.32 -13.36
CA ARG A 214 -5.98 -6.66 -12.86
C ARG A 214 -7.20 -7.44 -12.38
N LEU A 215 -8.25 -6.73 -11.95
CA LEU A 215 -9.52 -7.33 -11.52
C LEU A 215 -10.49 -7.56 -12.69
N ASP A 216 -10.18 -7.05 -13.89
CA ASP A 216 -10.95 -7.38 -15.11
C ASP A 216 -10.54 -8.78 -15.58
N PHE A 217 -11.45 -9.75 -15.51
CA PHE A 217 -11.11 -11.13 -15.81
C PHE A 217 -10.70 -11.34 -17.28
N GLU A 218 -11.19 -10.56 -18.25
CA GLU A 218 -10.78 -10.72 -19.65
C GLU A 218 -9.44 -10.03 -19.92
N LYS A 219 -9.28 -8.76 -19.53
CA LYS A 219 -8.02 -8.03 -19.72
C LYS A 219 -6.87 -8.75 -19.01
N ALA A 220 -7.09 -9.18 -17.76
CA ALA A 220 -6.10 -9.95 -17.02
C ALA A 220 -5.82 -11.31 -17.68
N SER A 221 -6.78 -11.94 -18.36
CA SER A 221 -6.54 -13.18 -19.11
C SER A 221 -5.67 -12.97 -20.34
N TYR A 222 -5.91 -11.92 -21.13
CA TYR A 222 -5.02 -11.57 -22.26
C TYR A 222 -3.61 -11.23 -21.76
N ALA A 223 -3.50 -10.47 -20.67
CA ALA A 223 -2.22 -10.15 -20.05
C ALA A 223 -1.49 -11.41 -19.56
N ALA A 224 -2.18 -12.33 -18.89
CA ALA A 224 -1.61 -13.58 -18.39
C ALA A 224 -1.16 -14.50 -19.52
N ALA A 225 -2.00 -14.66 -20.55
CA ALA A 225 -1.67 -15.44 -21.73
C ALA A 225 -0.43 -14.87 -22.44
N THR A 226 -0.37 -13.55 -22.63
CA THR A 226 0.77 -12.85 -23.25
C THR A 226 2.04 -12.98 -22.39
N TYR A 227 1.92 -12.87 -21.07
CA TYR A 227 3.05 -13.05 -20.16
C TYR A 227 3.58 -14.48 -20.19
N LEU A 228 2.69 -15.48 -20.11
CA LEU A 228 3.07 -16.89 -20.19
C LEU A 228 3.72 -17.24 -21.54
N ALA A 229 3.23 -16.67 -22.64
CA ALA A 229 3.87 -16.79 -23.95
C ALA A 229 5.28 -16.21 -23.98
N ASP A 230 5.49 -15.01 -23.40
CA ASP A 230 6.82 -14.40 -23.29
C ASP A 230 7.78 -15.26 -22.46
N LEU A 231 7.30 -15.79 -21.34
CA LEU A 231 8.10 -16.66 -20.48
C LEU A 231 8.47 -17.98 -21.18
N GLU A 232 7.53 -18.60 -21.88
CA GLU A 232 7.81 -19.82 -22.65
C GLU A 232 8.83 -19.55 -23.76
N ALA A 233 8.66 -18.47 -24.52
CA ALA A 233 9.61 -18.09 -25.58
C ALA A 233 11.03 -17.84 -25.05
N ARG A 234 11.18 -17.43 -23.77
CA ARG A 234 12.47 -17.19 -23.12
C ARG A 234 13.11 -18.44 -22.55
N PHE A 235 12.31 -19.34 -21.97
CA PHE A 235 12.81 -20.53 -21.28
C PHE A 235 12.76 -21.80 -22.12
N GLY A 236 11.96 -21.82 -23.19
CA GLY A 236 11.70 -22.95 -24.08
C GLY A 236 10.92 -24.11 -23.45
N THR A 237 10.44 -23.94 -22.21
CA THR A 237 9.67 -24.96 -21.48
C THR A 237 8.60 -24.33 -20.61
N TRP A 238 7.42 -24.96 -20.56
CA TRP A 238 6.30 -24.48 -19.73
C TRP A 238 6.58 -24.61 -18.23
N GLU A 239 7.36 -25.59 -17.80
CA GLU A 239 7.69 -25.77 -16.38
C GLU A 239 8.47 -24.57 -15.83
N LEU A 240 9.49 -24.10 -16.56
CA LEU A 240 10.22 -22.89 -16.19
C LEU A 240 9.38 -21.63 -16.36
N ALA A 241 8.50 -21.57 -17.36
CA ALA A 241 7.58 -20.46 -17.54
C ALA A 241 6.60 -20.34 -16.36
N LEU A 242 5.98 -21.43 -15.93
CA LEU A 242 5.09 -21.46 -14.76
C LEU A 242 5.84 -21.16 -13.46
N ALA A 243 7.08 -21.66 -13.32
CA ALA A 243 7.93 -21.31 -12.19
C ALA A 243 8.23 -19.80 -12.15
N ALA A 244 8.52 -19.18 -13.29
CA ALA A 244 8.79 -17.75 -13.40
C ALA A 244 7.53 -16.89 -13.26
N TYR A 245 6.35 -17.39 -13.65
CA TYR A 245 5.08 -16.74 -13.40
C TYR A 245 4.85 -16.59 -11.89
N ASN A 246 5.11 -17.66 -11.12
CA ASN A 246 4.95 -17.67 -9.66
C ASN A 246 6.07 -16.95 -8.90
N GLY A 247 7.33 -17.28 -9.20
CA GLY A 247 8.51 -16.82 -8.45
C GLY A 247 9.20 -15.58 -9.03
N GLY A 248 8.79 -15.15 -10.23
CA GLY A 248 9.41 -14.07 -10.98
C GLY A 248 10.53 -14.54 -11.91
N TYR A 249 10.62 -13.90 -13.08
CA TYR A 249 11.63 -14.18 -14.11
C TYR A 249 13.08 -14.10 -13.58
N GLY A 250 13.42 -13.04 -12.84
CA GLY A 250 14.78 -12.82 -12.34
C GLY A 250 15.26 -13.92 -11.39
N LEU A 251 14.35 -14.43 -10.55
CA LEU A 251 14.64 -15.52 -9.62
C LEU A 251 14.99 -16.81 -10.37
N VAL A 252 14.18 -17.19 -11.36
CA VAL A 252 14.41 -18.42 -12.14
C VAL A 252 15.69 -18.31 -12.96
N VAL A 253 15.98 -17.15 -13.56
CA VAL A 253 17.25 -16.93 -14.28
C VAL A 253 18.45 -17.03 -13.35
N GLN A 254 18.38 -16.46 -12.14
CA GLN A 254 19.45 -16.57 -11.16
C GLN A 254 19.66 -18.02 -10.71
N SER A 255 18.58 -18.75 -10.47
CA SER A 255 18.59 -20.17 -10.12
C SER A 255 19.26 -21.01 -11.21
N ILE A 256 18.88 -20.84 -12.48
CA ILE A 256 19.48 -21.53 -13.63
C ILE A 256 20.99 -21.26 -13.70
N ARG A 257 21.41 -20.01 -13.52
CA ARG A 257 22.83 -19.62 -13.58
C ARG A 257 23.64 -20.18 -12.41
N ALA A 258 23.11 -20.09 -11.20
CA ALA A 258 23.80 -20.54 -10.00
C ALA A 258 24.00 -22.06 -9.98
N ASN A 259 23.03 -22.81 -10.54
CA ASN A 259 23.04 -24.27 -10.53
C ASN A 259 23.43 -24.88 -11.88
N ASN A 260 23.75 -24.04 -12.87
CA ASN A 260 24.13 -24.43 -14.23
C ASN A 260 23.20 -25.47 -14.87
N THR A 261 21.88 -25.30 -14.68
CA THR A 261 20.87 -26.21 -15.25
C THR A 261 19.58 -25.46 -15.55
N ASN A 262 19.02 -25.71 -16.74
CA ASN A 262 17.72 -25.21 -17.18
C ASN A 262 16.63 -26.30 -17.07
N ASN A 263 16.89 -27.38 -16.33
CA ASN A 263 15.89 -28.39 -16.04
C ASN A 263 15.17 -28.03 -14.73
N PHE A 264 13.92 -27.59 -14.83
CA PHE A 264 13.08 -27.27 -13.67
C PHE A 264 13.10 -28.37 -12.60
N TRP A 265 12.97 -29.64 -13.00
CA TRP A 265 12.91 -30.76 -12.07
C TRP A 265 14.24 -30.97 -11.34
N ALA A 266 15.37 -30.80 -12.02
CA ALA A 266 16.68 -30.79 -11.37
C ALA A 266 16.79 -29.63 -10.36
N LEU A 267 16.29 -28.43 -10.71
CA LEU A 267 16.29 -27.29 -9.80
C LEU A 267 15.43 -27.51 -8.55
N THR A 268 14.40 -28.36 -8.61
CA THR A 268 13.59 -28.70 -7.43
C THR A 268 14.29 -29.68 -6.46
N GLU A 269 15.27 -30.45 -6.95
CA GLU A 269 16.02 -31.41 -6.15
C GLU A 269 17.27 -30.80 -5.49
N ILE A 270 17.78 -29.70 -6.04
CA ILE A 270 18.97 -29.01 -5.52
C ILE A 270 18.59 -28.16 -4.31
N GLU A 271 19.37 -28.29 -3.24
CA GLU A 271 19.25 -27.42 -2.06
C GLU A 271 19.47 -25.96 -2.47
N ASN A 272 18.49 -25.09 -2.18
CA ASN A 272 18.42 -23.70 -2.65
C ASN A 272 18.34 -23.51 -4.18
N GLY A 273 17.97 -24.56 -4.93
CA GLY A 273 17.70 -24.46 -6.36
C GLY A 273 16.52 -23.53 -6.64
N LEU A 274 15.35 -23.81 -6.06
CA LEU A 274 14.19 -22.92 -6.13
C LEU A 274 13.55 -22.76 -4.74
N PRO A 275 12.91 -21.61 -4.44
CA PRO A 275 12.07 -21.48 -3.25
C PRO A 275 11.01 -22.58 -3.23
N ARG A 276 10.75 -23.14 -2.04
CA ARG A 276 9.80 -24.24 -1.87
C ARG A 276 8.40 -23.95 -2.45
N GLN A 277 7.95 -22.70 -2.36
CA GLN A 277 6.66 -22.28 -2.93
C GLN A 277 6.65 -22.45 -4.46
N THR A 278 7.70 -21.98 -5.13
CA THR A 278 7.86 -22.08 -6.59
C THR A 278 8.11 -23.51 -7.05
N ALA A 279 8.93 -24.27 -6.33
CA ALA A 279 9.17 -25.69 -6.63
C ALA A 279 7.88 -26.54 -6.57
N ASN A 280 6.97 -26.21 -5.65
CA ASN A 280 5.69 -26.90 -5.51
C ASN A 280 4.58 -26.36 -6.44
N TYR A 281 4.80 -25.20 -7.07
CA TYR A 281 3.79 -24.55 -7.89
C TYR A 281 3.45 -25.34 -9.15
N VAL A 282 4.46 -25.75 -9.92
CA VAL A 282 4.26 -26.51 -11.16
C VAL A 282 3.59 -27.87 -10.90
N PRO A 283 4.03 -28.69 -9.93
CA PRO A 283 3.31 -29.92 -9.56
C PRO A 283 1.84 -29.69 -9.18
N LYS A 284 1.55 -28.64 -8.41
CA LYS A 284 0.18 -28.29 -8.00
C LYS A 284 -0.68 -27.94 -9.22
N PHE A 285 -0.15 -27.14 -10.13
CA PHE A 285 -0.82 -26.77 -11.38
C PHE A 285 -1.10 -28.02 -12.24
N LEU A 286 -0.10 -28.86 -12.48
CA LEU A 286 -0.26 -30.08 -13.29
C LEU A 286 -1.31 -31.02 -12.69
N ALA A 287 -1.28 -31.22 -11.37
CA ALA A 287 -2.28 -32.01 -10.68
C ALA A 287 -3.70 -31.43 -10.85
N ALA A 288 -3.86 -30.11 -10.73
CA ALA A 288 -5.15 -29.45 -10.95
C ALA A 288 -5.66 -29.63 -12.39
N ALA A 289 -4.77 -29.52 -13.39
CA ALA A 289 -5.10 -29.73 -14.79
C ALA A 289 -5.54 -31.17 -15.08
N ILE A 290 -4.80 -32.15 -14.54
CA ILE A 290 -5.16 -33.58 -14.63
C ILE A 290 -6.53 -33.82 -13.97
N VAL A 291 -6.78 -33.30 -12.77
CA VAL A 291 -8.10 -33.44 -12.12
C VAL A 291 -9.21 -32.82 -12.97
N GLY A 292 -8.96 -31.63 -13.55
CA GLY A 292 -9.92 -30.93 -14.40
C GLY A 292 -10.33 -31.71 -15.65
N HIS A 293 -9.44 -32.49 -16.23
CA HIS A 293 -9.71 -33.40 -17.36
C HIS A 293 -10.33 -34.74 -16.95
N ASN A 294 -10.32 -35.09 -15.67
CA ASN A 294 -10.72 -36.41 -15.15
C ASN A 294 -11.74 -36.30 -13.98
N ARG A 295 -12.68 -35.35 -14.06
CA ARG A 295 -13.57 -34.95 -12.94
C ARG A 295 -14.32 -36.12 -12.29
N GLU A 296 -14.75 -37.10 -13.08
CA GLU A 296 -15.44 -38.31 -12.60
C GLU A 296 -14.53 -39.18 -11.71
N VAL A 297 -13.28 -39.42 -12.13
CA VAL A 297 -12.30 -40.24 -11.38
C VAL A 297 -12.03 -39.64 -10.00
N PHE A 298 -12.04 -38.32 -9.91
CA PHE A 298 -11.82 -37.58 -8.67
C PHE A 298 -13.12 -37.28 -7.90
N THR A 299 -14.30 -37.70 -8.38
CA THR A 299 -15.61 -37.45 -7.76
C THR A 299 -15.90 -35.96 -7.51
N VAL A 300 -15.53 -35.15 -8.50
CA VAL A 300 -15.65 -33.68 -8.49
C VAL A 300 -16.41 -33.13 -9.70
N ASP A 301 -17.22 -33.98 -10.31
CA ASP A 301 -18.21 -33.74 -11.36
C ASP A 301 -19.47 -32.96 -10.90
N GLY A 302 -19.41 -32.33 -9.72
CA GLY A 302 -20.51 -31.52 -9.20
C GLY A 302 -20.97 -30.45 -10.20
N LYS A 303 -22.25 -30.04 -10.10
CA LYS A 303 -22.88 -29.10 -11.04
C LYS A 303 -22.03 -27.83 -11.21
N ALA A 304 -21.25 -27.80 -12.28
CA ALA A 304 -20.50 -26.63 -12.69
C ALA A 304 -21.48 -25.48 -12.91
N GLU A 305 -21.07 -24.26 -12.55
CA GLU A 305 -21.88 -23.10 -12.88
C GLU A 305 -21.94 -22.92 -14.39
N ALA A 306 -23.07 -22.41 -14.88
CA ALA A 306 -23.24 -22.18 -16.30
C ALA A 306 -22.25 -21.11 -16.80
N ASN A 307 -21.77 -21.29 -18.02
CA ASN A 307 -20.92 -20.30 -18.67
C ASN A 307 -21.67 -18.95 -18.76
N LEU A 308 -20.97 -17.87 -18.44
CA LEU A 308 -21.56 -16.54 -18.50
C LEU A 308 -21.55 -16.06 -19.95
N GLU A 309 -22.73 -15.82 -20.51
CA GLU A 309 -22.86 -15.07 -21.76
C GLU A 309 -22.96 -13.59 -21.43
N LEU A 310 -21.84 -12.88 -21.54
CA LEU A 310 -21.75 -11.46 -21.23
C LEU A 310 -21.75 -10.62 -22.51
N ILE A 311 -22.27 -9.40 -22.39
CA ILE A 311 -22.14 -8.35 -23.40
C ILE A 311 -21.66 -7.07 -22.72
N GLU A 312 -20.99 -6.23 -23.48
CA GLU A 312 -20.58 -4.91 -23.03
C GLU A 312 -21.63 -3.87 -23.43
N VAL A 313 -22.07 -3.06 -22.47
CA VAL A 313 -22.97 -1.92 -22.66
C VAL A 313 -22.32 -0.65 -22.13
N LYS A 314 -22.65 0.51 -22.69
CA LYS A 314 -22.15 1.79 -22.21
C LYS A 314 -23.13 2.40 -21.21
N VAL A 315 -22.63 2.75 -20.02
CA VAL A 315 -23.40 3.47 -18.99
C VAL A 315 -22.85 4.87 -18.78
N ALA A 316 -23.64 5.77 -18.24
CA ALA A 316 -23.20 7.12 -17.91
C ALA A 316 -22.03 7.10 -16.91
N ALA A 317 -21.20 8.15 -16.94
CA ALA A 317 -20.11 8.30 -15.98
C ALA A 317 -20.68 8.36 -14.54
N GLY A 318 -19.98 7.77 -13.58
CA GLY A 318 -20.39 7.72 -12.17
C GLY A 318 -21.52 6.74 -11.83
N THR A 319 -22.13 6.04 -12.79
CA THR A 319 -23.16 5.02 -12.52
C THR A 319 -22.65 3.96 -11.53
N ARG A 320 -23.42 3.74 -10.46
CA ARG A 320 -23.14 2.65 -9.49
C ARG A 320 -23.55 1.32 -10.11
N LEU A 321 -22.73 0.30 -9.90
CA LEU A 321 -22.99 -1.05 -10.37
C LEU A 321 -24.25 -1.64 -9.72
N GLU A 322 -24.51 -1.28 -8.46
CA GLU A 322 -25.74 -1.64 -7.72
C GLU A 322 -26.99 -1.06 -8.39
N ASP A 323 -26.95 0.21 -8.79
CA ASP A 323 -28.11 0.87 -9.42
C ASP A 323 -28.38 0.27 -10.82
N LEU A 324 -27.32 -0.03 -11.57
CA LEU A 324 -27.41 -0.77 -12.83
C LEU A 324 -28.05 -2.14 -12.62
N ALA A 325 -27.56 -2.93 -11.65
CA ALA A 325 -28.07 -4.26 -11.36
C ALA A 325 -29.57 -4.25 -11.04
N LYS A 326 -30.01 -3.32 -10.19
CA LYS A 326 -31.43 -3.12 -9.85
C LYS A 326 -32.28 -2.75 -11.06
N ALA A 327 -31.80 -1.82 -11.89
CA ALA A 327 -32.55 -1.36 -13.05
C ALA A 327 -32.77 -2.47 -14.09
N ILE A 328 -31.76 -3.31 -14.31
CA ILE A 328 -31.85 -4.44 -15.24
C ILE A 328 -32.33 -5.74 -14.57
N ASP A 329 -32.65 -5.73 -13.27
CA ASP A 329 -33.07 -6.91 -12.50
C ASP A 329 -32.09 -8.08 -12.64
N ALA A 330 -30.81 -7.75 -12.39
CA ALA A 330 -29.72 -8.70 -12.29
C ALA A 330 -29.26 -8.85 -10.83
N ASP A 331 -28.61 -9.96 -10.55
CA ASP A 331 -27.97 -10.21 -9.26
C ASP A 331 -26.83 -9.19 -9.02
N GLU A 332 -26.90 -8.47 -7.91
CA GLU A 332 -25.95 -7.40 -7.57
C GLU A 332 -24.51 -7.92 -7.40
N ASP A 333 -24.37 -9.08 -6.75
CA ASP A 333 -23.07 -9.71 -6.52
C ASP A 333 -22.44 -10.15 -7.85
N LEU A 334 -23.24 -10.69 -8.77
CA LEU A 334 -22.78 -11.05 -10.11
C LEU A 334 -22.32 -9.82 -10.90
N ILE A 335 -23.08 -8.73 -10.91
CA ILE A 335 -22.70 -7.50 -11.62
C ILE A 335 -21.40 -6.92 -11.03
N ALA A 336 -21.24 -6.93 -9.71
CA ALA A 336 -19.99 -6.53 -9.06
C ALA A 336 -18.82 -7.48 -9.39
N GLU A 337 -19.05 -8.79 -9.46
CA GLU A 337 -18.05 -9.81 -9.77
C GLU A 337 -17.50 -9.69 -11.20
N ILE A 338 -18.38 -9.59 -12.20
CA ILE A 338 -17.97 -9.51 -13.63
C ILE A 338 -17.39 -8.15 -14.02
N ASN A 339 -17.56 -7.14 -13.15
CA ASN A 339 -17.04 -5.78 -13.30
C ASN A 339 -16.12 -5.38 -12.13
N ALA A 340 -15.41 -6.35 -11.56
CA ALA A 340 -14.57 -6.14 -10.38
C ALA A 340 -13.44 -5.11 -10.58
N ASN A 341 -13.10 -4.77 -11.83
CA ASN A 341 -12.16 -3.71 -12.18
C ASN A 341 -12.63 -2.32 -11.76
N TYR A 342 -13.93 -2.08 -11.70
CA TYR A 342 -14.49 -0.83 -11.20
C TYR A 342 -14.44 -0.80 -9.68
N LEU A 343 -13.43 -0.11 -9.17
CA LEU A 343 -13.23 0.07 -7.75
C LEU A 343 -14.39 0.89 -7.16
N ARG A 344 -14.71 0.66 -5.88
CA ARG A 344 -15.77 1.39 -5.14
C ARG A 344 -17.18 1.16 -5.69
N GLY A 345 -17.38 0.13 -6.50
CA GLY A 345 -18.70 -0.31 -6.97
C GLY A 345 -19.37 0.66 -7.95
N ARG A 346 -18.59 1.44 -8.70
CA ARG A 346 -19.09 2.37 -9.73
C ARG A 346 -18.08 2.60 -10.84
N VAL A 347 -18.58 2.96 -12.02
CA VAL A 347 -17.71 3.44 -13.10
C VAL A 347 -17.11 4.82 -12.73
N PRO A 348 -15.96 5.21 -13.31
CA PRO A 348 -15.36 6.50 -13.04
C PRO A 348 -16.37 7.64 -13.22
N PRO A 349 -16.39 8.63 -12.30
CA PRO A 349 -17.30 9.75 -12.41
C PRO A 349 -16.90 10.74 -13.50
N GLU A 350 -15.65 10.67 -13.96
CA GLU A 350 -15.11 11.51 -15.02
C GLU A 350 -15.07 10.77 -16.37
N GLY A 351 -15.15 11.55 -17.46
CA GLY A 351 -15.09 11.04 -18.83
C GLY A 351 -16.46 10.87 -19.48
N GLY A 352 -16.47 10.19 -20.63
CA GLY A 352 -17.69 9.84 -21.34
C GLY A 352 -18.31 8.54 -20.81
N PRO A 353 -19.36 8.03 -21.47
CA PRO A 353 -19.97 6.75 -21.12
C PRO A 353 -18.94 5.62 -21.04
N ALA A 354 -18.97 4.87 -19.94
CA ALA A 354 -18.01 3.81 -19.62
C ALA A 354 -18.58 2.42 -19.95
N PRO A 355 -17.75 1.48 -20.42
CA PRO A 355 -18.19 0.13 -20.74
C PRO A 355 -18.41 -0.73 -19.50
N VAL A 356 -19.53 -1.42 -19.39
CA VAL A 356 -19.85 -2.33 -18.28
C VAL A 356 -20.38 -3.64 -18.86
N ARG A 357 -19.96 -4.77 -18.28
CA ARG A 357 -20.45 -6.09 -18.66
C ARG A 357 -21.77 -6.39 -17.96
N ILE A 358 -22.75 -6.88 -18.71
CA ILE A 358 -24.01 -7.42 -18.19
C ILE A 358 -24.30 -8.79 -18.81
N PRO A 359 -25.10 -9.65 -18.15
CA PRO A 359 -25.60 -10.89 -18.77
C PRO A 359 -26.42 -10.58 -20.04
N ARG A 360 -26.21 -11.37 -21.09
CA ARG A 360 -26.82 -11.18 -22.42
C ARG A 360 -28.35 -11.17 -22.37
N ASP A 361 -28.95 -11.99 -21.51
CA ASP A 361 -30.40 -12.06 -21.29
C ASP A 361 -30.98 -10.77 -20.67
N LYS A 362 -30.14 -9.89 -20.11
CA LYS A 362 -30.54 -8.59 -19.55
C LYS A 362 -30.45 -7.44 -20.56
N HIS A 363 -29.95 -7.70 -21.77
CA HIS A 363 -29.76 -6.68 -22.80
C HIS A 363 -31.04 -5.95 -23.18
N GLU A 364 -32.15 -6.67 -23.40
CA GLU A 364 -33.42 -6.05 -23.82
C GLU A 364 -33.92 -5.06 -22.77
N ARG A 365 -33.81 -5.43 -21.49
CA ARG A 365 -34.20 -4.56 -20.38
C ARG A 365 -33.26 -3.36 -20.23
N PHE A 366 -31.97 -3.52 -20.51
CA PHE A 366 -31.06 -2.39 -20.58
C PHE A 366 -31.43 -1.44 -21.74
N ALA A 367 -31.78 -2.00 -22.91
CA ALA A 367 -32.13 -1.22 -24.09
C ALA A 367 -33.42 -0.39 -23.89
N THR A 368 -34.40 -0.88 -23.14
CA THR A 368 -35.62 -0.10 -22.82
C THR A 368 -35.37 1.10 -21.92
N LEU A 369 -34.25 1.14 -21.19
CA LEU A 369 -33.81 2.30 -20.41
C LEU A 369 -33.21 3.41 -21.30
N GLY A 370 -33.04 3.15 -22.61
CA GLY A 370 -32.51 4.14 -23.56
C GLY A 370 -31.04 4.48 -23.34
N GLY A 371 -30.28 3.63 -22.64
CA GLY A 371 -28.89 3.91 -22.25
C GLY A 371 -28.75 4.95 -21.12
N GLU A 372 -29.86 5.55 -20.69
CA GLU A 372 -29.93 6.47 -19.56
C GLU A 372 -30.30 5.70 -18.30
N LEU A 373 -29.32 5.04 -17.69
CA LEU A 373 -29.33 4.97 -16.23
C LEU A 373 -29.04 6.37 -15.75
N ARG A 374 -30.08 7.19 -15.65
CA ARG A 374 -30.04 8.40 -14.84
C ARG A 374 -29.61 7.92 -13.47
N SER A 375 -28.30 8.01 -13.19
CA SER A 375 -27.85 8.03 -11.81
C SER A 375 -28.62 9.15 -11.14
N ASP A 376 -28.78 9.14 -9.83
CA ASP A 376 -29.16 10.36 -9.14
C ASP A 376 -28.05 11.42 -9.39
N GLU A 377 -27.97 12.00 -10.59
CA GLU A 377 -27.04 13.06 -11.01
C GLU A 377 -27.25 14.31 -10.15
N GLN A 378 -28.33 14.32 -9.35
CA GLN A 378 -28.65 15.33 -8.35
C GLN A 378 -28.20 14.98 -6.93
N ARG A 379 -27.53 13.83 -6.68
CA ARG A 379 -27.02 13.44 -5.34
C ARG A 379 -25.51 13.46 -5.20
N TRP A 380 -24.74 13.43 -6.28
CA TRP A 380 -23.28 13.41 -6.21
C TRP A 380 -22.63 14.31 -7.26
N THR A 381 -21.55 15.00 -6.89
CA THR A 381 -20.67 15.76 -7.78
C THR A 381 -19.20 15.32 -7.59
N ILE A 382 -18.29 15.88 -8.38
CA ILE A 382 -16.87 15.59 -8.32
C ILE A 382 -16.14 16.75 -7.67
N HIS A 383 -15.31 16.44 -6.69
CA HIS A 383 -14.37 17.37 -6.08
C HIS A 383 -12.94 16.97 -6.45
N GLN A 384 -12.18 17.87 -7.06
CA GLN A 384 -10.76 17.66 -7.33
C GLN A 384 -9.95 18.14 -6.12
N VAL A 385 -9.28 17.22 -5.45
CA VAL A 385 -8.49 17.49 -4.24
C VAL A 385 -7.35 18.42 -4.58
N ALA A 386 -7.29 19.59 -3.95
CA ALA A 386 -6.18 20.52 -4.07
C ALA A 386 -4.95 19.99 -3.33
N LEU A 387 -3.75 20.43 -3.74
CA LEU A 387 -2.53 20.12 -3.00
C LEU A 387 -2.58 20.84 -1.64
N GLY A 388 -2.33 20.11 -0.55
CA GLY A 388 -2.44 20.61 0.83
C GLY A 388 -3.84 20.52 1.43
N GLU A 389 -4.82 20.04 0.67
CA GLU A 389 -6.18 19.83 1.14
C GLU A 389 -6.30 18.51 1.92
N ASP A 390 -7.07 18.53 3.01
CA ASP A 390 -7.33 17.36 3.84
C ASP A 390 -8.79 16.89 3.70
N LEU A 391 -9.01 15.59 3.93
CA LEU A 391 -10.32 14.96 3.75
C LEU A 391 -11.38 15.50 4.72
N GLU A 392 -10.96 15.98 5.89
CA GLU A 392 -11.87 16.56 6.89
C GLU A 392 -12.47 17.87 6.38
N ARG A 393 -11.65 18.77 5.83
CA ARG A 393 -12.09 20.02 5.21
C ARG A 393 -12.97 19.78 3.99
N ILE A 394 -12.60 18.83 3.13
CA ILE A 394 -13.42 18.45 1.97
C ILE A 394 -14.78 17.97 2.45
N ALA A 395 -14.81 17.05 3.41
CA ALA A 395 -16.06 16.51 3.93
C ALA A 395 -16.95 17.60 4.52
N ALA A 396 -16.38 18.49 5.32
CA ALA A 396 -17.07 19.64 5.91
C ALA A 396 -17.66 20.58 4.85
N ALA A 397 -16.94 20.85 3.75
CA ALA A 397 -17.40 21.71 2.65
C ALA A 397 -18.67 21.16 1.97
N TYR A 398 -18.85 19.83 1.97
CA TYR A 398 -20.03 19.15 1.44
C TYR A 398 -21.02 18.68 2.52
N GLY A 399 -20.85 19.11 3.78
CA GLY A 399 -21.78 18.82 4.87
C GLY A 399 -21.81 17.35 5.31
N ILE A 400 -20.71 16.62 5.12
CA ILE A 400 -20.55 15.22 5.56
C ILE A 400 -19.34 15.08 6.48
N THR A 401 -19.25 13.96 7.18
CA THR A 401 -18.08 13.61 8.00
C THR A 401 -16.96 13.02 7.14
N GLU A 402 -15.71 13.14 7.57
CA GLU A 402 -14.58 12.50 6.90
C GLU A 402 -14.80 10.99 6.71
N LYS A 403 -15.35 10.32 7.74
CA LYS A 403 -15.71 8.90 7.68
C LYS A 403 -16.70 8.58 6.56
N GLN A 404 -17.71 9.44 6.36
CA GLN A 404 -18.65 9.29 5.25
C GLN A 404 -17.95 9.52 3.91
N LEU A 405 -17.11 10.57 3.79
CA LEU A 405 -16.35 10.84 2.57
C LEU A 405 -15.45 9.67 2.19
N ARG A 406 -14.73 9.10 3.16
CA ARG A 406 -13.90 7.90 3.01
C ARG A 406 -14.72 6.71 2.55
N SER A 407 -15.87 6.47 3.18
CA SER A 407 -16.76 5.36 2.81
C SER A 407 -17.29 5.47 1.37
N ILE A 408 -17.77 6.65 0.96
CA ILE A 408 -18.26 6.92 -0.40
C ILE A 408 -17.16 6.66 -1.44
N ASN A 409 -15.93 7.04 -1.10
CA ASN A 409 -14.78 6.93 -1.97
C ASN A 409 -13.95 5.68 -1.70
N GLY A 410 -14.45 4.69 -0.94
CA GLY A 410 -13.73 3.46 -0.58
C GLY A 410 -12.27 3.68 -0.15
N ILE A 411 -12.01 4.76 0.59
CA ILE A 411 -10.71 5.10 1.15
C ILE A 411 -10.63 4.39 2.50
N HIS A 412 -9.55 3.62 2.72
CA HIS A 412 -9.29 3.02 4.03
C HIS A 412 -9.11 4.11 5.11
N ASP A 413 -9.36 3.79 6.38
CA ASP A 413 -9.27 4.78 7.47
C ASP A 413 -7.86 5.40 7.58
N SER A 414 -6.81 4.62 7.28
CA SER A 414 -5.42 5.10 7.20
C SER A 414 -4.99 5.60 5.80
N GLY A 415 -5.85 5.44 4.79
CA GLY A 415 -5.53 5.77 3.40
C GLY A 415 -5.50 7.28 3.17
N GLU A 416 -4.54 7.77 2.41
CA GLU A 416 -4.44 9.18 2.05
C GLU A 416 -4.72 9.43 0.58
N VAL A 417 -5.16 10.65 0.29
CA VAL A 417 -5.49 11.08 -1.06
C VAL A 417 -4.50 12.15 -1.49
N LYS A 418 -3.87 11.93 -2.64
CA LYS A 418 -2.95 12.90 -3.22
C LYS A 418 -3.70 14.05 -3.86
N GLY A 419 -3.10 15.24 -3.84
CA GLY A 419 -3.58 16.36 -4.66
C GLY A 419 -3.74 15.95 -6.12
N GLY A 420 -4.80 16.43 -6.76
CA GLY A 420 -5.23 16.09 -8.11
C GLY A 420 -6.20 14.91 -8.22
N VAL A 421 -6.33 14.09 -7.18
CA VAL A 421 -7.33 12.99 -7.18
C VAL A 421 -8.74 13.58 -7.16
N LYS A 422 -9.65 12.97 -7.91
CA LYS A 422 -11.06 13.34 -7.94
C LYS A 422 -11.87 12.43 -7.04
N LEU A 423 -12.54 13.03 -6.07
CA LEU A 423 -13.44 12.37 -5.12
C LEU A 423 -14.89 12.61 -5.52
N VAL A 424 -15.73 11.61 -5.27
CA VAL A 424 -17.18 11.74 -5.33
C VAL A 424 -17.66 12.31 -4.01
N VAL A 425 -18.41 13.39 -4.08
CA VAL A 425 -18.95 14.12 -2.92
C VAL A 425 -20.45 14.39 -3.16
N PRO A 426 -21.27 14.62 -2.12
CA PRO A 426 -22.69 14.93 -2.29
C PRO A 426 -22.92 16.11 -3.24
N ALA A 427 -23.99 16.04 -4.05
CA ALA A 427 -24.37 17.11 -4.95
C ALA A 427 -24.85 18.32 -4.17
N GLY A 428 -24.22 19.44 -4.46
CA GLY A 428 -24.37 20.72 -3.81
C GLY A 428 -23.14 21.54 -4.17
N ASN A 429 -23.29 22.85 -4.30
CA ASN A 429 -22.10 23.69 -4.30
C ASN A 429 -21.43 23.55 -2.92
N PRO A 430 -20.09 23.47 -2.85
CA PRO A 430 -19.41 23.71 -1.57
C PRO A 430 -19.98 25.03 -1.05
N SER A 431 -20.69 24.97 0.07
CA SER A 431 -21.56 26.08 0.47
C SER A 431 -20.72 27.34 0.65
N ALA A 432 -20.81 28.32 -0.26
CA ALA A 432 -20.15 29.62 -0.07
C ALA A 432 -20.64 30.34 1.20
N ASN A 433 -21.83 29.94 1.70
CA ASN A 433 -22.45 30.44 2.92
C ASN A 433 -22.20 29.58 4.18
N ASN A 434 -21.60 28.41 4.03
CA ASN A 434 -20.79 27.88 5.10
C ASN A 434 -19.37 28.31 4.73
N GLN A 435 -19.00 29.52 5.16
CA GLN A 435 -17.61 29.71 5.59
C GLN A 435 -17.23 28.39 6.24
N THR A 436 -16.20 27.72 5.71
CA THR A 436 -15.51 26.59 6.35
C THR A 436 -15.86 26.68 7.82
N PRO A 437 -16.55 25.73 8.48
CA PRO A 437 -16.56 25.80 9.92
C PRO A 437 -15.07 25.90 10.22
N ALA A 438 -14.62 27.10 10.62
CA ALA A 438 -13.24 27.33 10.92
C ALA A 438 -12.96 26.17 11.87
N PRO A 439 -11.84 25.44 11.71
CA PRO A 439 -11.49 24.47 12.73
C PRO A 439 -11.79 25.16 14.04
N THR A 440 -12.61 24.53 14.89
CA THR A 440 -13.34 25.21 15.97
C THR A 440 -12.39 26.07 16.83
N VAL A 441 -11.09 25.76 16.72
CA VAL A 441 -9.92 26.59 16.96
C VAL A 441 -9.04 26.73 15.69
N ALA A 442 -8.69 27.96 15.26
CA ALA A 442 -7.72 28.20 14.18
C ALA A 442 -6.37 27.51 14.48
N PRO A 443 -5.70 26.87 13.49
CA PRO A 443 -4.48 26.14 13.76
C PRO A 443 -3.40 27.09 14.30
N LEU A 444 -2.75 26.67 15.37
CA LEU A 444 -1.59 27.37 15.92
C LEU A 444 -0.39 27.13 15.02
N VAL A 445 0.20 28.21 14.51
CA VAL A 445 1.35 28.15 13.61
C VAL A 445 2.51 28.92 14.25
N ALA A 446 3.39 28.17 14.91
CA ALA A 446 4.60 28.69 15.54
C ALA A 446 5.79 28.65 14.59
N VAL A 447 6.23 29.82 14.14
CA VAL A 447 7.17 29.93 13.01
C VAL A 447 8.32 30.92 13.30
N PRO A 448 9.48 30.82 12.60
CA PRO A 448 10.53 31.83 12.74
C PRO A 448 10.04 33.22 12.30
N PRO A 449 10.63 34.31 12.84
CA PRO A 449 10.31 35.66 12.40
C PRO A 449 10.63 35.84 10.92
N LEU A 450 9.68 36.38 10.17
CA LEU A 450 9.81 36.62 8.74
C LEU A 450 9.35 38.04 8.41
N THR A 451 10.18 38.79 7.68
CA THR A 451 9.79 40.11 7.18
C THR A 451 9.07 39.95 5.85
N VAL A 452 7.85 40.49 5.74
CA VAL A 452 7.07 40.47 4.49
C VAL A 452 7.46 41.68 3.64
N PRO A 453 8.09 41.49 2.46
CA PRO A 453 8.46 42.60 1.59
C PRO A 453 7.22 43.29 0.98
N ALA A 454 7.39 44.53 0.54
CA ALA A 454 6.33 45.24 -0.20
C ALA A 454 5.94 44.46 -1.48
N GLY A 455 4.63 44.35 -1.75
CA GLY A 455 4.09 43.58 -2.88
C GLY A 455 4.06 42.06 -2.66
N LYS A 456 4.40 41.59 -1.46
CA LYS A 456 4.22 40.20 -1.04
C LYS A 456 3.20 40.09 0.09
N ARG A 457 2.64 38.91 0.25
CA ARG A 457 1.82 38.52 1.40
C ARG A 457 2.20 37.12 1.87
N LEU A 458 1.79 36.81 3.09
CA LEU A 458 2.07 35.52 3.72
C LEU A 458 0.85 34.60 3.56
N LEU A 459 1.10 33.39 3.08
CA LEU A 459 0.16 32.27 3.12
C LEU A 459 0.73 31.16 3.99
N PHE A 460 -0.14 30.31 4.51
CA PHE A 460 0.23 29.16 5.30
C PHE A 460 -0.24 27.87 4.63
N PHE A 461 0.69 26.96 4.36
CA PHE A 461 0.41 25.71 3.63
C PHE A 461 0.51 24.51 4.56
N ARG A 462 -0.55 23.70 4.64
CA ARG A 462 -0.55 22.45 5.42
C ARG A 462 0.02 21.30 4.60
N VAL A 463 1.04 20.66 5.14
CA VAL A 463 1.64 19.45 4.58
C VAL A 463 0.72 18.25 4.84
N THR A 464 0.50 17.46 3.80
CA THR A 464 -0.11 16.12 3.88
C THR A 464 0.95 15.04 3.59
N ARG A 465 0.79 13.76 3.97
CA ARG A 465 1.84 12.76 3.62
C ARG A 465 1.99 12.55 2.10
N ALA A 466 0.99 12.94 1.34
CA ALA A 466 1.02 13.02 -0.12
C ALA A 466 1.83 14.20 -0.70
N SER A 467 2.16 15.21 0.12
CA SER A 467 2.90 16.39 -0.30
C SER A 467 4.39 16.09 -0.51
N SER A 468 4.99 16.71 -1.53
CA SER A 468 6.45 16.65 -1.77
C SER A 468 7.02 18.06 -1.93
N SER A 469 8.30 18.24 -1.58
CA SER A 469 9.01 19.52 -1.74
C SER A 469 8.89 20.07 -3.17
N ALA A 470 9.05 19.20 -4.17
CA ALA A 470 8.91 19.56 -5.58
C ALA A 470 7.49 20.01 -5.95
N ALA A 471 6.45 19.32 -5.46
CA ALA A 471 5.06 19.70 -5.74
C ALA A 471 4.71 21.04 -5.08
N ILE A 472 5.16 21.27 -3.85
CA ILE A 472 4.94 22.54 -3.12
C ILE A 472 5.64 23.69 -3.84
N ALA A 473 6.93 23.53 -4.15
CA ALA A 473 7.72 24.55 -4.85
C ALA A 473 7.11 24.91 -6.22
N THR A 474 6.70 23.90 -6.99
CA THR A 474 6.05 24.09 -8.29
C THR A 474 4.71 24.80 -8.14
N GLY A 475 3.86 24.35 -7.21
CA GLY A 475 2.54 24.92 -6.99
C GLY A 475 2.58 26.40 -6.64
N PHE A 476 3.45 26.78 -5.70
CA PHE A 476 3.61 28.18 -5.30
C PHE A 476 4.47 29.01 -6.27
N SER A 477 5.09 28.38 -7.27
CA SER A 477 6.06 29.02 -8.16
C SER A 477 7.21 29.72 -7.40
N VAL A 478 7.75 29.02 -6.39
CA VAL A 478 8.81 29.50 -5.50
C VAL A 478 9.89 28.42 -5.40
N ALA A 479 11.17 28.82 -5.32
CA ALA A 479 12.26 27.87 -5.16
C ALA A 479 12.22 27.19 -3.78
N TRP A 480 12.50 25.88 -3.72
CA TRP A 480 12.44 25.11 -2.47
C TRP A 480 13.34 25.69 -1.38
N GLU A 481 14.52 26.18 -1.76
CA GLU A 481 15.50 26.80 -0.88
C GLU A 481 14.95 28.03 -0.17
N GLN A 482 14.04 28.78 -0.81
CA GLN A 482 13.37 29.93 -0.18
C GLN A 482 12.37 29.47 0.87
N ILE A 483 11.59 28.43 0.57
CA ILE A 483 10.63 27.84 1.52
C ILE A 483 11.36 27.28 2.74
N VAL A 484 12.50 26.60 2.51
CA VAL A 484 13.40 26.12 3.55
C VAL A 484 13.86 27.26 4.45
N ALA A 485 14.33 28.37 3.87
CA ALA A 485 14.80 29.53 4.61
C ALA A 485 13.69 30.22 5.44
N TRP A 486 12.47 30.33 4.89
CA TRP A 486 11.34 30.97 5.59
C TRP A 486 10.80 30.15 6.77
N ASN A 487 11.11 28.85 6.80
CA ASN A 487 10.55 27.91 7.78
C ASN A 487 11.62 27.26 8.66
N ASP A 488 12.90 27.59 8.46
CA ASP A 488 14.02 27.00 9.22
C ASP A 488 14.02 25.46 9.11
N LEU A 489 13.86 24.96 7.87
CA LEU A 489 13.81 23.52 7.58
C LEU A 489 15.19 22.94 7.30
N ASP A 490 15.36 21.64 7.51
CA ASP A 490 16.43 20.87 6.89
C ASP A 490 16.01 20.52 5.44
N PRO A 491 16.78 20.94 4.41
CA PRO A 491 16.41 20.72 3.00
C PRO A 491 16.37 19.24 2.59
N HIS A 492 16.97 18.34 3.37
CA HIS A 492 17.04 16.91 3.10
C HIS A 492 16.08 16.09 3.98
N ALA A 493 15.51 16.70 5.02
CA ALA A 493 14.51 16.04 5.85
C ALA A 493 13.17 15.93 5.12
N ARG A 494 12.42 14.87 5.43
CA ARG A 494 11.04 14.71 4.94
C ARG A 494 10.10 15.60 5.74
N LEU A 495 9.19 16.29 5.06
CA LEU A 495 8.10 17.02 5.70
C LEU A 495 7.15 16.08 6.43
N VAL A 496 6.63 16.52 7.57
CA VAL A 496 5.74 15.74 8.43
C VAL A 496 4.28 16.12 8.16
N ASP A 497 3.40 15.12 8.17
CA ASP A 497 1.96 15.34 8.05
C ASP A 497 1.44 16.33 9.10
N GLY A 498 0.59 17.26 8.68
CA GLY A 498 0.05 18.32 9.54
C GLY A 498 0.99 19.48 9.82
N GLN A 499 2.27 19.42 9.42
CA GLN A 499 3.18 20.57 9.49
C GLN A 499 2.63 21.73 8.65
N ILE A 500 2.72 22.98 9.13
CA ILE A 500 2.27 24.16 8.41
C ILE A 500 3.46 25.05 8.05
N LEU A 501 3.57 25.42 6.78
CA LEU A 501 4.68 26.19 6.21
C LEU A 501 4.27 27.63 5.89
N GLN A 502 5.12 28.59 6.24
CA GLN A 502 5.08 29.98 5.78
C GLN A 502 5.52 30.06 4.32
N ILE A 503 4.69 30.65 3.46
CA ILE A 503 4.99 30.86 2.04
C ILE A 503 4.76 32.32 1.68
N LEU A 504 5.81 33.01 1.23
CA LEU A 504 5.68 34.36 0.68
C LEU A 504 5.29 34.30 -0.80
N VAL A 505 4.13 34.86 -1.11
CA VAL A 505 3.60 34.92 -2.48
C VAL A 505 3.35 36.37 -2.90
N ALA A 506 3.17 36.60 -4.20
CA ALA A 506 2.73 37.92 -4.68
C ALA A 506 1.33 38.24 -4.11
N THR A 507 1.03 39.53 -3.91
CA THR A 507 -0.27 39.94 -3.34
C THR A 507 -1.47 39.51 -4.17
N ASP A 508 -1.29 39.36 -5.48
CA ASP A 508 -2.27 38.92 -6.47
C ASP A 508 -2.26 37.40 -6.72
N PHE A 509 -1.41 36.65 -6.03
CA PHE A 509 -1.37 35.20 -6.16
C PHE A 509 -2.66 34.56 -5.63
N ASP A 510 -3.33 33.81 -6.49
CA ASP A 510 -4.53 33.03 -6.17
C ASP A 510 -4.15 31.55 -5.96
N PRO A 511 -4.14 31.06 -4.70
CA PRO A 511 -3.82 29.66 -4.41
C PRO A 511 -4.83 28.69 -5.03
N ALA A 512 -6.12 29.05 -5.08
CA ALA A 512 -7.15 28.17 -5.61
C ALA A 512 -6.99 27.97 -7.13
N ALA A 513 -6.67 29.04 -7.87
CA ALA A 513 -6.35 28.97 -9.29
C ALA A 513 -5.09 28.12 -9.58
N ALA A 514 -4.15 28.05 -8.63
CA ALA A 514 -2.97 27.19 -8.70
C ALA A 514 -3.22 25.74 -8.22
N GLY A 515 -4.45 25.40 -7.82
CA GLY A 515 -4.80 24.08 -7.29
C GLY A 515 -4.22 23.80 -5.90
N LEU A 516 -4.04 24.83 -5.08
CA LEU A 516 -3.50 24.77 -3.73
C LEU A 516 -4.58 25.09 -2.69
N ALA A 517 -4.56 24.36 -1.60
CA ALA A 517 -5.23 24.75 -0.37
C ALA A 517 -4.21 25.42 0.57
N ALA A 518 -4.46 26.68 0.91
CA ALA A 518 -3.64 27.45 1.83
C ALA A 518 -4.54 28.27 2.76
N TYR A 519 -4.02 28.61 3.93
CA TYR A 519 -4.67 29.49 4.90
C TYR A 519 -4.14 30.91 4.74
N GLU A 520 -5.03 31.87 4.83
CA GLU A 520 -4.70 33.27 5.02
C GLU A 520 -4.19 33.53 6.44
N LEU A 521 -3.50 34.65 6.65
CA LEU A 521 -3.02 35.05 7.97
C LEU A 521 -4.15 35.17 9.01
N SER A 522 -5.36 35.57 8.59
CA SER A 522 -6.54 35.65 9.45
C SER A 522 -7.14 34.29 9.83
N GLU A 523 -6.77 33.22 9.13
CA GLU A 523 -7.31 31.87 9.32
C GLU A 523 -6.39 30.99 10.19
N VAL A 524 -5.26 31.53 10.65
CA VAL A 524 -4.31 30.84 11.53
C VAL A 524 -4.02 31.68 12.77
N ARG A 525 -3.71 31.00 13.87
CA ARG A 525 -3.13 31.66 15.02
C ARG A 525 -1.62 31.74 14.83
N HIS A 526 -1.16 32.82 14.18
CA HIS A 526 0.25 33.04 13.87
C HIS A 526 1.03 33.55 15.09
N VAL A 527 2.04 32.79 15.53
CA VAL A 527 2.93 33.19 16.64
C VAL A 527 4.40 33.02 16.26
N ILE A 528 5.26 33.91 16.74
CA ILE A 528 6.70 33.84 16.49
C ILE A 528 7.36 32.94 17.54
N ARG A 529 8.12 31.94 17.09
CA ARG A 529 8.85 31.02 17.97
C ARG A 529 9.73 31.79 18.96
N GLY A 530 9.63 31.42 20.24
CA GLY A 530 10.41 32.00 21.33
C GLY A 530 9.86 33.32 21.89
N THR A 531 8.70 33.80 21.44
CA THR A 531 8.05 34.99 22.02
C THR A 531 7.08 34.63 23.15
N THR A 532 6.69 35.62 23.96
CA THR A 532 5.66 35.44 25.00
C THR A 532 4.34 34.95 24.40
N ALA A 533 3.94 35.47 23.23
CA ALA A 533 2.75 35.00 22.53
C ALA A 533 2.80 33.50 22.15
N HIS A 534 4.00 32.97 21.87
CA HIS A 534 4.18 31.53 21.65
C HIS A 534 4.00 30.74 22.95
N LEU A 535 4.51 31.25 24.07
CA LEU A 535 4.28 30.65 25.38
C LEU A 535 2.79 30.69 25.77
N ASP A 536 2.12 31.82 25.60
CA ASP A 536 0.69 31.98 25.90
C ASP A 536 -0.15 30.97 25.11
N ALA A 537 0.18 30.75 23.83
CA ALA A 537 -0.50 29.77 23.00
C ALA A 537 -0.28 28.31 23.46
N VAL A 538 0.92 28.00 23.98
CA VAL A 538 1.19 26.69 24.60
C VAL A 538 0.39 26.53 25.89
N LEU A 539 0.35 27.56 26.75
CA LEU A 539 -0.39 27.53 28.01
C LEU A 539 -1.90 27.34 27.79
N GLU A 540 -2.48 28.06 26.84
CA GLU A 540 -3.89 27.87 26.45
C GLU A 540 -4.17 26.45 25.92
N THR A 541 -3.22 25.87 25.18
CA THR A 541 -3.34 24.50 24.70
C THR A 541 -3.33 23.49 25.86
N LEU A 542 -2.48 23.70 26.87
CA LEU A 542 -2.45 22.86 28.07
C LEU A 542 -3.79 22.91 28.83
N GLU A 543 -4.37 24.10 28.99
CA GLU A 543 -5.66 24.28 29.64
C GLU A 543 -6.79 23.59 28.86
N TYR A 544 -6.80 23.72 27.53
CA TYR A 544 -7.75 22.99 26.67
C TYR A 544 -7.61 21.47 26.83
N LEU A 545 -6.38 20.95 26.77
CA LEU A 545 -6.14 19.50 26.92
C LEU A 545 -6.61 18.98 28.27
N ALA A 546 -6.30 19.70 29.36
CA ALA A 546 -6.65 19.29 30.70
C ALA A 546 -8.16 19.40 31.01
N THR A 547 -8.85 20.39 30.45
CA THR A 547 -10.23 20.72 30.86
C THR A 547 -11.30 20.30 29.84
N GLN A 548 -10.95 20.21 28.56
CA GLN A 548 -11.91 19.97 27.47
C GLN A 548 -11.70 18.62 26.77
N THR A 549 -10.66 17.87 27.13
CA THR A 549 -10.35 16.58 26.49
C THR A 549 -10.17 15.46 27.50
N SER A 550 -10.14 14.22 27.02
CA SER A 550 -9.82 13.04 27.82
C SER A 550 -8.36 12.60 27.68
N VAL A 551 -7.48 13.45 27.12
CA VAL A 551 -6.07 13.13 26.92
C VAL A 551 -5.35 13.07 28.27
N TRP A 552 -4.54 12.04 28.46
CA TRP A 552 -3.60 12.00 29.58
C TRP A 552 -2.49 13.02 29.33
N LEU A 553 -2.40 14.02 30.21
CA LEU A 553 -1.47 15.13 30.09
C LEU A 553 -0.42 15.06 31.19
N GLU A 554 0.85 15.10 30.81
CA GLU A 554 1.98 15.25 31.72
C GLU A 554 2.87 16.43 31.30
N ILE A 555 3.39 17.16 32.29
CA ILE A 555 4.26 18.31 32.07
C ILE A 555 5.65 17.95 32.56
N THR A 556 6.65 18.02 31.69
CA THR A 556 8.05 18.00 32.11
C THR A 556 8.60 19.42 32.13
N THR A 557 9.54 19.73 33.02
CA THR A 557 10.26 21.00 33.09
C THR A 557 11.72 20.73 33.34
N LEU A 558 12.57 21.04 32.35
CA LEU A 558 14.01 21.01 32.51
C LEU A 558 14.44 22.22 33.34
N LEU A 559 15.04 21.98 34.50
CA LEU A 559 15.61 23.03 35.32
C LEU A 559 17.05 23.27 34.90
N ILE A 560 17.35 24.48 34.44
CA ILE A 560 18.66 24.91 33.96
C ILE A 560 19.23 25.90 34.99
N PRO A 561 20.40 25.62 35.60
CA PRO A 561 20.98 26.48 36.63
C PRO A 561 21.19 27.92 36.18
N GLY A 562 20.70 28.87 36.98
CA GLY A 562 20.84 30.30 36.72
C GLY A 562 19.86 30.87 35.68
N HIS A 563 18.99 30.04 35.11
CA HIS A 563 18.04 30.46 34.08
C HIS A 563 16.57 30.35 34.51
N ASN A 564 16.15 29.19 35.04
CA ASN A 564 14.76 28.95 35.45
C ASN A 564 14.63 28.13 36.75
N ASP A 565 15.70 28.03 37.54
CA ASP A 565 15.74 27.24 38.78
C ASP A 565 15.48 28.06 40.05
N GLY A 566 15.08 29.33 39.91
CA GLY A 566 14.74 30.20 41.03
C GLY A 566 13.43 29.84 41.71
N ASP A 567 13.38 29.90 43.04
CA ASP A 567 12.21 29.49 43.84
C ASP A 567 10.92 30.24 43.47
N ALA A 568 11.02 31.53 43.14
CA ALA A 568 9.86 32.33 42.74
C ALA A 568 9.27 31.87 41.39
N GLU A 569 10.12 31.50 40.44
CA GLU A 569 9.69 31.04 39.12
C GLU A 569 9.09 29.63 39.20
N ILE A 570 9.73 28.72 39.96
CA ILE A 570 9.21 27.38 40.21
C ILE A 570 7.85 27.47 40.91
N ARG A 571 7.70 28.36 41.91
CA ARG A 571 6.42 28.56 42.59
C ARG A 571 5.35 29.08 41.64
N ALA A 572 5.64 30.11 40.84
CA ALA A 572 4.70 30.66 39.87
C ALA A 572 4.24 29.61 38.85
N GLN A 573 5.15 28.74 38.38
CA GLN A 573 4.78 27.60 37.55
C GLN A 573 3.81 26.64 38.26
N CYS A 574 4.12 26.25 39.50
CA CYS A 574 3.30 25.31 40.26
C CYS A 574 1.90 25.89 40.57
N GLU A 575 1.84 27.17 40.93
CA GLU A 575 0.59 27.90 41.19
C GLU A 575 -0.28 27.95 39.92
N TRP A 576 0.32 28.26 38.77
CA TRP A 576 -0.40 28.28 37.50
C TRP A 576 -0.98 26.91 37.14
N ILE A 577 -0.18 25.84 37.26
CA ILE A 577 -0.63 24.46 37.01
C ILE A 577 -1.79 24.10 37.94
N LEU A 578 -1.66 24.38 39.24
CA LEU A 578 -2.70 24.09 40.22
C LEU A 578 -4.00 24.82 39.90
N GLU A 579 -3.91 26.11 39.54
CA GLU A 579 -5.07 26.95 39.26
C GLU A 579 -5.78 26.58 37.95
N HIS A 580 -5.03 26.29 36.88
CA HIS A 580 -5.59 26.14 35.52
C HIS A 580 -5.79 24.68 35.11
N LEU A 581 -4.92 23.77 35.58
CA LEU A 581 -4.93 22.36 35.17
C LEU A 581 -5.38 21.42 36.29
N GLY A 582 -5.34 21.90 37.53
CA GLY A 582 -5.72 21.14 38.73
C GLY A 582 -4.56 20.37 39.38
N PRO A 583 -4.79 19.80 40.57
CA PRO A 583 -3.71 19.24 41.41
C PRO A 583 -3.18 17.88 40.91
N THR A 584 -3.86 17.23 39.98
CA THR A 584 -3.57 15.84 39.56
C THR A 584 -2.78 15.73 38.27
N VAL A 585 -2.51 16.83 37.55
CA VAL A 585 -1.66 16.76 36.35
C VAL A 585 -0.21 16.48 36.78
N PRO A 586 0.41 15.38 36.32
CA PRO A 586 1.80 15.08 36.66
C PRO A 586 2.78 16.16 36.22
N LEU A 587 3.67 16.55 37.13
CA LEU A 587 4.78 17.47 36.86
C LEU A 587 6.13 16.78 37.11
N HIS A 588 6.99 16.75 36.09
CA HIS A 588 8.34 16.22 36.17
C HIS A 588 9.35 17.36 36.14
N PHE A 589 10.22 17.45 37.15
CA PHE A 589 11.42 18.30 37.06
C PHE A 589 12.60 17.47 36.58
N SER A 590 13.19 17.83 35.45
CA SER A 590 14.33 17.10 34.86
C SER A 590 15.63 17.90 35.02
N ALA A 591 16.75 17.20 35.24
CA ALA A 591 18.07 17.82 35.29
C ALA A 591 18.58 18.16 33.89
N PHE A 592 19.08 19.39 33.72
CA PHE A 592 19.90 19.78 32.58
C PHE A 592 21.28 19.14 32.67
N HIS A 593 21.75 18.64 31.52
CA HIS A 593 23.13 18.25 31.29
C HIS A 593 23.73 19.23 30.27
N PRO A 594 24.98 19.71 30.45
CA PRO A 594 25.62 20.64 29.51
C PRO A 594 25.68 20.02 28.11
N ASP A 595 24.82 20.51 27.23
CA ASP A 595 24.66 20.00 25.87
C ASP A 595 24.14 21.14 24.96
N PHE A 596 24.24 20.93 23.65
CA PHE A 596 23.93 21.92 22.61
C PHE A 596 24.65 23.27 22.87
N LYS A 597 24.08 24.40 22.44
CA LYS A 597 24.67 25.75 22.56
C LYS A 597 24.84 26.28 24.00
N MET A 598 24.74 25.43 25.03
CA MET A 598 24.79 25.78 26.46
C MET A 598 25.87 24.95 27.20
N LEU A 599 27.04 24.79 26.58
CA LEU A 599 28.18 24.05 27.15
C LEU A 599 28.84 24.77 28.34
N ASP A 600 28.55 26.05 28.52
CA ASP A 600 29.05 26.92 29.58
C ASP A 600 28.18 26.92 30.84
N VAL A 601 26.98 26.31 30.79
CA VAL A 601 26.08 26.15 31.92
C VAL A 601 26.34 24.82 32.61
N PRO A 602 26.52 24.77 33.94
CA PRO A 602 26.76 23.50 34.64
C PRO A 602 25.52 22.60 34.66
N ALA A 603 25.74 21.30 34.89
CA ALA A 603 24.65 20.35 35.09
C ALA A 603 23.80 20.72 36.31
N THR A 604 22.50 20.41 36.27
CA THR A 604 21.59 20.70 37.39
C THR A 604 21.94 19.89 38.62
N PRO A 605 22.22 20.54 39.77
CA PRO A 605 22.50 19.80 40.99
C PRO A 605 21.25 18.99 41.44
N PRO A 606 21.41 17.75 41.95
CA PRO A 606 20.28 16.97 42.48
C PRO A 606 19.48 17.72 43.55
N ALA A 607 20.15 18.52 44.39
CA ALA A 607 19.51 19.35 45.41
C ALA A 607 18.54 20.39 44.82
N THR A 608 18.78 20.89 43.60
CA THR A 608 17.87 21.80 42.89
C THR A 608 16.57 21.09 42.51
N LEU A 609 16.65 19.83 42.04
CA LEU A 609 15.47 19.03 41.73
C LEU A 609 14.65 18.69 42.99
N SER A 610 15.32 18.25 44.07
CA SER A 610 14.64 17.98 45.33
C SER A 610 13.99 19.25 45.92
N ARG A 611 14.63 20.42 45.76
CA ARG A 611 14.08 21.72 46.15
C ARG A 611 12.82 22.05 45.34
N ALA A 612 12.89 21.93 44.02
CA ALA A 612 11.76 22.20 43.14
C ALA A 612 10.56 21.29 43.42
N ARG A 613 10.82 19.99 43.61
CA ARG A 613 9.80 19.01 43.98
C ARG A 613 9.11 19.37 45.29
N ARG A 614 9.86 19.80 46.30
CA ARG A 614 9.30 20.26 47.58
C ARG A 614 8.40 21.48 47.37
N ILE A 615 8.86 22.49 46.62
CA ILE A 615 8.05 23.69 46.31
C ILE A 615 6.72 23.30 45.65
N ALA A 616 6.76 22.39 44.67
CA ALA A 616 5.55 21.93 43.98
C ALA A 616 4.56 21.19 44.90
N LYS A 617 5.07 20.31 45.78
CA LYS A 617 4.25 19.63 46.78
C LYS A 617 3.67 20.60 47.81
N ASP A 618 4.47 21.55 48.29
CA ASP A 618 4.03 22.59 49.23
C ASP A 618 2.98 23.52 48.61
N THR A 619 3.01 23.69 47.29
CA THR A 619 2.00 24.45 46.53
C THR A 619 0.67 23.69 46.43
N GLY A 620 0.69 22.35 46.50
CA GLY A 620 -0.52 21.51 46.50
C GLY A 620 -0.63 20.54 45.32
N LEU A 621 0.41 20.39 44.49
CA LEU A 621 0.41 19.40 43.40
C LEU A 621 0.60 17.97 43.94
N ALA A 622 -0.23 17.04 43.49
CA ALA A 622 -0.27 15.67 44.02
C ALA A 622 0.82 14.77 43.42
N HIS A 623 1.08 14.89 42.11
CA HIS A 623 1.99 14.01 41.37
C HIS A 623 3.19 14.78 40.85
N VAL A 624 4.27 14.81 41.64
CA VAL A 624 5.51 15.52 41.29
C VAL A 624 6.70 14.57 41.31
N TYR A 625 7.42 14.52 40.19
CA TYR A 625 8.55 13.64 39.95
C TYR A 625 9.86 14.39 39.72
N THR A 626 10.98 13.74 39.97
CA THR A 626 12.30 14.18 39.55
C THR A 626 12.81 13.21 38.47
N GLY A 627 13.16 13.73 37.30
CA GLY A 627 13.55 12.96 36.13
C GLY A 627 15.05 13.05 35.83
N ASN A 628 15.57 12.02 35.14
CA ASN A 628 16.98 11.91 34.71
C ASN A 628 18.02 11.99 35.84
N VAL A 629 17.62 11.64 37.07
CA VAL A 629 18.48 11.47 38.24
C VAL A 629 18.03 10.23 39.02
N HIS A 630 18.88 9.70 39.91
CA HIS A 630 18.46 8.66 40.86
C HIS A 630 17.96 9.32 42.15
N ASP A 631 16.65 9.33 42.36
CA ASP A 631 16.00 9.90 43.55
C ASP A 631 14.85 8.99 43.98
N ILE A 632 15.11 8.02 44.85
CA ILE A 632 14.13 7.02 45.31
C ILE A 632 12.80 7.67 45.77
N ALA A 633 12.88 8.84 46.40
CA ALA A 633 11.69 9.54 46.89
C ALA A 633 10.95 10.32 45.78
N GLY A 634 11.63 10.71 44.71
CA GLY A 634 11.12 11.46 43.55
C GLY A 634 10.83 10.62 42.30
N ASP A 635 11.32 9.38 42.26
CA ASP A 635 11.09 8.37 41.21
C ASP A 635 9.73 7.67 41.37
N THR A 636 9.05 7.87 42.51
CA THR A 636 7.77 7.24 42.84
C THR A 636 6.74 8.27 43.33
N THR A 637 5.47 8.04 42.97
CA THR A 637 4.32 8.76 43.53
C THR A 637 3.30 7.76 44.06
N ALA A 638 2.44 8.24 44.95
CA ALA A 638 1.35 7.50 45.57
C ALA A 638 0.02 8.00 45.01
N CYS A 639 -1.01 7.15 45.03
CA CYS A 639 -2.35 7.54 44.62
C CYS A 639 -2.89 8.59 45.60
N ALA A 640 -3.33 9.75 45.08
CA ALA A 640 -3.80 10.86 45.91
C ALA A 640 -5.01 10.49 46.80
N SER A 641 -5.75 9.43 46.45
CA SER A 641 -6.91 8.96 47.22
C SER A 641 -6.62 7.87 48.24
N CYS A 642 -5.65 6.98 48.00
CA CYS A 642 -5.47 5.78 48.84
C CYS A 642 -4.04 5.52 49.33
N GLY A 643 -3.07 6.36 48.94
CA GLY A 643 -1.65 6.13 49.23
C GLY A 643 -1.09 5.05 48.32
#